data_AF-P22747-F1
#
_entry.id   AF-P22747-F1
#
_cell.length_a   1.000
_cell.length_b   1.000
_cell.length_c   1.000
_cell.angle_alpha   90.00
_cell.angle_beta   90.00
_cell.angle_gamma   90.00
#
_symmetry.space_group_name_H-M   'P 1'
#
loop_
_entity.id
_entity.type
_entity.pdbx_description
1 polymer ?
#
loop_
_entity_poly.entity_id
_entity_poly.type
_entity_poly.pdbx_seq_one_letter_code
_entity_poly.pdbx_strand_id
1 'polypeptide(L)'
;MKTMRKQIYKKAYWLLLPFLPLALANTFLVKEDSKNVTAYTPFATPITDSKSDLVSLAQLDSSYQIADQTIHNTNLFVLFKSRDVKVKYESSGSNNISFDSTSQGEKPSYVVEFTNSTNIGIKWTMVKKYQLDVPNVSSDMNQVLKNLILEQPLTKYTLNSSLAKEKGKTQREVHLGSGQANQWTSQRNQHDLNNNPSPNASTGFKLTTGNAYRKLSESWPIYEPIDGTKQGKGKDSSGWSSTEENEAKNDAPSVSGGGSSSGTFNKYLNTKQALESIGILFDDQTPRNVITQLYYASTSKLAVTNNHIVVMGNSFLPSMWYWVVERSAQENASNKPTWFANTNLDWGEDKQKQFVENQLGYKETTSTNSHNFHSKSFTQPAYLISGIDSVNDQIIFSGFKAGSVGYDSSSSSSSSSSSSTKDQALAWSTTTSLDSKTGYKDLVTNDTGLNGPINGSFSIQDTFSFVVPYSGNHTNNGTTGPIKTAYPVKKDQKSTVKINSLINATPLNSYGDEGIGVFDALGLNYNFKSNQERLPSRTDQIFVYGIVSPNELRSAKSSADSTGSDTKVNWSNTQSRYLPVPYNYSEGIIDADGFKRPENRGASVTTFSGLKSIAPDGFANSIANFSVGLKAGIDPNPVMSGKKANYGAVVLTRGGVVRLNFNPGNDSLLSTTDNNIAPISFSFTPFTAAESAVDLTTFKEVTYNQESGLWSYIFDSSLKPSHDGKQTPVTDNMGFSVITVSRTGIELNQDQATTTLDVAPSALAVQSGIQSTTQTLTGVLPLSEEFSAVIAKDSDQNKIDIYKNNNGLFEIDTQLSNSVATNNGGLAPSYTENRVDAWGKVEFADNSVLQARNLVDKTVDEIINTPEILNSFFRFTPAFEDQKATLVATKQSDTSLSVSPRIQFLDGNFYDLNSTIAGVPLNIGFPSRVFAGFAALPAWVIPVSVGSSVGILFILLVLGLGIGIPMYRVRKLQDASFVNVFKKVDTLTTAVGSVYKKIITQTGVVKKAPSALKAANPSVKKPAAFLKPPVQPPSKPEGEQKAVEVKSEETKS
;
A
#
# COMPACT_ATOMS: atom_id res chain seq x y z
N MET A 1 10.31 9.60 51.63
CA MET A 1 9.41 8.47 51.27
C MET A 1 8.59 8.87 50.04
N LYS A 2 8.05 7.91 49.27
CA LYS A 2 7.36 8.11 47.97
C LYS A 2 8.24 8.58 46.79
N THR A 3 9.35 7.88 46.58
CA THR A 3 10.07 7.80 45.28
C THR A 3 10.47 6.33 45.04
N MET A 4 10.80 5.97 43.79
CA MET A 4 11.19 4.61 43.34
C MET A 4 10.10 3.49 43.41
N ARG A 5 9.09 3.53 42.53
CA ARG A 5 8.34 2.33 42.07
C ARG A 5 7.80 2.50 40.63
N LYS A 6 8.66 2.42 39.59
CA LYS A 6 8.17 2.27 38.18
C LYS A 6 9.14 1.73 37.10
N GLN A 7 10.34 1.21 37.45
CA GLN A 7 11.38 0.88 36.46
C GLN A 7 11.68 -0.61 36.21
N ILE A 8 10.99 -1.55 36.86
CA ILE A 8 11.39 -2.97 36.90
C ILE A 8 10.77 -3.84 35.78
N TYR A 9 9.70 -3.40 35.11
CA TYR A 9 8.94 -4.22 34.15
C TYR A 9 9.42 -4.22 32.68
N LYS A 10 10.60 -3.68 32.35
CA LYS A 10 11.12 -3.60 30.96
C LYS A 10 12.34 -4.49 30.63
N LYS A 11 12.68 -5.49 31.46
CA LYS A 11 13.90 -6.32 31.30
C LYS A 11 13.68 -7.83 31.08
N ALA A 12 12.47 -8.27 30.71
CA ALA A 12 12.09 -9.70 30.70
C ALA A 12 11.80 -10.32 29.32
N TYR A 13 12.08 -9.64 28.21
CA TYR A 13 11.74 -10.09 26.84
C TYR A 13 12.88 -9.91 25.82
N TRP A 14 14.13 -10.15 26.27
CA TRP A 14 15.37 -9.97 25.48
C TRP A 14 16.23 -11.24 25.39
N LEU A 15 15.61 -12.42 25.45
CA LEU A 15 16.26 -13.68 25.05
C LEU A 15 15.67 -14.17 23.72
N LEU A 16 16.55 -14.66 22.84
CA LEU A 16 16.24 -15.38 21.60
C LEU A 16 15.49 -14.57 20.52
N LEU A 17 16.13 -13.52 20.03
CA LEU A 17 15.98 -13.08 18.62
C LEU A 17 17.34 -13.25 17.92
N PRO A 18 17.39 -13.87 16.72
CA PRO A 18 18.60 -13.87 15.90
C PRO A 18 18.90 -12.46 15.39
N PHE A 19 20.16 -12.18 15.05
CA PHE A 19 20.59 -10.88 14.51
C PHE A 19 19.95 -10.64 13.13
N LEU A 20 18.87 -9.86 13.07
CA LEU A 20 18.41 -9.25 11.81
C LEU A 20 19.31 -8.05 11.44
N PRO A 21 19.61 -7.83 10.15
CA PRO A 21 20.48 -6.74 9.71
C PRO A 21 19.74 -5.39 9.78
N LEU A 22 20.19 -4.47 10.64
CA LEU A 22 19.65 -3.11 10.72
C LEU A 22 19.92 -2.26 9.45
N ALA A 23 20.77 -2.72 8.54
CA ALA A 23 21.32 -1.96 7.43
C ALA A 23 20.31 -1.44 6.37
N LEU A 24 19.06 -1.90 6.37
CA LEU A 24 18.03 -1.38 5.45
C LEU A 24 17.22 -0.20 6.01
N ALA A 25 17.19 -0.02 7.33
CA ALA A 25 16.22 0.85 8.00
C ALA A 25 16.43 2.37 7.76
N ASN A 26 17.54 2.77 7.15
CA ASN A 26 17.86 4.16 6.81
C ASN A 26 18.17 4.36 5.31
N THR A 27 17.54 3.57 4.45
CA THR A 27 17.72 3.63 2.98
C THR A 27 16.40 3.74 2.25
N PHE A 28 16.41 4.40 1.09
CA PHE A 28 15.31 4.39 0.13
C PHE A 28 15.66 3.46 -1.04
N LEU A 29 14.71 2.69 -1.56
CA LEU A 29 14.93 1.81 -2.72
C LEU A 29 14.28 2.40 -3.96
N VAL A 30 15.09 2.72 -4.98
CA VAL A 30 14.64 3.33 -6.24
C VAL A 30 14.79 2.33 -7.38
N LYS A 31 13.72 2.17 -8.17
CA LYS A 31 13.69 1.30 -9.35
C LYS A 31 14.21 2.08 -10.56
N GLU A 32 15.48 1.87 -10.92
CA GLU A 32 16.17 2.56 -12.02
C GLU A 32 15.59 2.21 -13.40
N ASP A 33 15.19 0.95 -13.57
CA ASP A 33 14.69 0.39 -14.82
C ASP A 33 13.80 -0.83 -14.53
N SER A 34 13.41 -1.60 -15.55
CA SER A 34 12.50 -2.74 -15.40
C SER A 34 13.09 -3.94 -14.63
N LYS A 35 14.36 -3.89 -14.20
CA LYS A 35 15.06 -4.99 -13.50
C LYS A 35 15.92 -4.55 -12.33
N ASN A 36 16.49 -3.34 -12.39
CA ASN A 36 17.46 -2.86 -11.42
C ASN A 36 16.83 -2.04 -10.31
N VAL A 37 17.22 -2.33 -9.08
CA VAL A 37 16.93 -1.51 -7.90
C VAL A 37 18.24 -1.04 -7.30
N THR A 38 18.34 0.25 -7.00
CA THR A 38 19.46 0.90 -6.33
C THR A 38 19.00 1.39 -4.96
N ALA A 39 19.86 1.27 -3.94
CA ALA A 39 19.58 1.86 -2.63
C ALA A 39 20.19 3.27 -2.57
N TYR A 40 19.39 4.25 -2.17
CA TYR A 40 19.78 5.64 -2.02
C TYR A 40 19.82 6.03 -0.53
N THR A 41 20.76 6.93 -0.20
CA THR A 41 20.82 7.59 1.10
C THR A 41 19.75 8.69 1.21
N PRO A 42 19.44 9.20 2.41
CA PRO A 42 18.63 10.42 2.58
C PRO A 42 19.21 11.65 1.86
N PHE A 43 20.50 11.63 1.52
CA PHE A 43 21.19 12.67 0.75
C PHE A 43 20.97 12.56 -0.77
N ALA A 44 20.07 11.67 -1.21
CA ALA A 44 19.77 11.38 -2.62
C ALA A 44 20.99 10.87 -3.44
N THR A 45 22.02 10.34 -2.77
CA THR A 45 23.16 9.67 -3.43
C THR A 45 22.96 8.15 -3.47
N PRO A 46 23.29 7.45 -4.56
CA PRO A 46 23.24 6.00 -4.59
C PRO A 46 24.34 5.40 -3.70
N ILE A 47 24.02 4.37 -2.92
CA ILE A 47 24.99 3.62 -2.13
C ILE A 47 25.84 2.77 -3.09
N THR A 48 27.16 2.88 -2.97
CA THR A 48 28.14 2.15 -3.80
C THR A 48 27.81 0.65 -3.87
N ASP A 49 27.88 0.10 -5.08
CA ASP A 49 27.60 -1.31 -5.41
C ASP A 49 26.19 -1.84 -5.03
N SER A 50 25.24 -0.98 -4.62
CA SER A 50 23.88 -1.41 -4.27
C SER A 50 22.98 -1.71 -5.48
N LYS A 51 23.29 -1.15 -6.66
CA LYS A 51 22.50 -1.37 -7.89
C LYS A 51 22.50 -2.85 -8.26
N SER A 52 21.34 -3.49 -8.16
CA SER A 52 21.17 -4.93 -8.30
C SER A 52 20.11 -5.29 -9.34
N ASP A 53 20.46 -6.10 -10.34
CA ASP A 53 19.49 -6.71 -11.27
C ASP A 53 18.74 -7.84 -10.52
N LEU A 54 17.54 -7.53 -10.02
CA LEU A 54 16.78 -8.46 -9.22
C LEU A 54 16.17 -9.60 -10.06
N VAL A 55 16.08 -9.46 -11.39
CA VAL A 55 15.68 -10.55 -12.30
C VAL A 55 16.80 -11.60 -12.37
N SER A 56 18.05 -11.15 -12.52
CA SER A 56 19.22 -12.03 -12.49
C SER A 56 19.39 -12.68 -11.11
N LEU A 57 19.21 -11.94 -10.00
CA LEU A 57 19.29 -12.50 -8.64
C LEU A 57 18.13 -13.47 -8.33
N ALA A 58 16.95 -13.28 -8.94
CA ALA A 58 15.82 -14.22 -8.86
C ALA A 58 16.04 -15.52 -9.67
N GLN A 59 17.14 -15.65 -10.41
CA GLN A 59 17.34 -16.72 -11.39
C GLN A 59 16.18 -16.79 -12.39
N LEU A 60 15.88 -15.67 -13.03
CA LEU A 60 14.87 -15.52 -14.08
C LEU A 60 15.53 -15.00 -15.36
N ASP A 61 14.94 -15.35 -16.52
CA ASP A 61 15.51 -14.99 -17.82
C ASP A 61 15.21 -13.53 -18.23
N SER A 62 15.85 -13.07 -19.30
CA SER A 62 15.85 -11.66 -19.71
C SER A 62 14.48 -11.12 -20.17
N SER A 63 13.47 -11.97 -20.36
CA SER A 63 12.08 -11.58 -20.67
C SER A 63 11.32 -11.01 -19.48
N TYR A 64 11.73 -11.34 -18.26
CA TYR A 64 11.09 -10.91 -17.00
C TYR A 64 11.41 -9.46 -16.64
N GLN A 65 10.48 -8.84 -15.92
CA GLN A 65 10.60 -7.51 -15.34
C GLN A 65 9.88 -7.40 -13.98
N ILE A 66 10.30 -6.43 -13.17
CA ILE A 66 9.67 -6.03 -11.91
C ILE A 66 8.33 -5.35 -12.19
N ALA A 67 7.24 -5.99 -11.78
CA ALA A 67 5.90 -5.42 -11.82
C ALA A 67 5.60 -4.54 -10.59
N ASP A 68 6.01 -5.02 -9.40
CA ASP A 68 5.71 -4.41 -8.12
C ASP A 68 6.74 -4.83 -7.05
N GLN A 69 6.90 -4.03 -6.00
CA GLN A 69 7.85 -4.30 -4.90
C GLN A 69 7.35 -3.75 -3.56
N THR A 70 7.65 -4.43 -2.45
CA THR A 70 7.32 -3.95 -1.09
C THR A 70 8.28 -4.50 -0.03
N ILE A 71 8.35 -3.83 1.13
CA ILE A 71 9.19 -4.23 2.27
C ILE A 71 8.30 -4.84 3.37
N HIS A 72 8.63 -6.05 3.83
CA HIS A 72 7.98 -6.66 4.99
C HIS A 72 9.01 -7.34 5.91
N ASN A 73 8.95 -7.05 7.21
CA ASN A 73 9.92 -7.53 8.22
C ASN A 73 11.40 -7.36 7.78
N THR A 74 11.75 -6.19 7.23
CA THR A 74 13.06 -5.82 6.63
C THR A 74 13.48 -6.57 5.35
N ASN A 75 12.75 -7.59 4.91
CA ASN A 75 13.00 -8.25 3.63
C ASN A 75 12.26 -7.54 2.47
N LEU A 76 12.85 -7.58 1.28
CA LEU A 76 12.28 -7.03 0.04
C LEU A 76 11.54 -8.14 -0.72
N PHE A 77 10.26 -7.91 -1.00
CA PHE A 77 9.43 -8.80 -1.79
C PHE A 77 9.20 -8.17 -3.16
N VAL A 78 9.43 -8.94 -4.22
CA VAL A 78 9.36 -8.44 -5.60
C VAL A 78 8.51 -9.38 -6.45
N LEU A 79 7.57 -8.81 -7.20
CA LEU A 79 6.71 -9.50 -8.16
C LEU A 79 7.30 -9.36 -9.57
N PHE A 80 7.60 -10.49 -10.19
CA PHE A 80 8.17 -10.57 -11.54
C PHE A 80 7.18 -11.20 -12.52
N LYS A 81 7.09 -10.65 -13.73
CA LYS A 81 6.33 -11.23 -14.84
C LYS A 81 7.07 -11.14 -16.17
N SER A 82 6.91 -12.15 -17.02
CA SER A 82 7.58 -12.26 -18.32
C SER A 82 6.78 -11.65 -19.46
N ARG A 83 7.46 -10.91 -20.35
CA ARG A 83 6.90 -10.42 -21.62
C ARG A 83 6.68 -11.53 -22.66
N ASP A 84 7.24 -12.72 -22.43
CA ASP A 84 7.20 -13.86 -23.35
C ASP A 84 6.14 -14.91 -22.95
N VAL A 85 5.43 -14.70 -21.82
CA VAL A 85 4.40 -15.64 -21.35
C VAL A 85 3.30 -15.82 -22.40
N LYS A 86 2.86 -17.07 -22.59
CA LYS A 86 1.73 -17.44 -23.43
C LYS A 86 0.85 -18.45 -22.70
N VAL A 87 -0.45 -18.20 -22.69
CA VAL A 87 -1.48 -19.01 -22.02
C VAL A 87 -2.51 -19.43 -23.05
N LYS A 88 -3.09 -20.63 -22.89
CA LYS A 88 -4.10 -21.21 -23.77
C LYS A 88 -5.38 -21.48 -22.98
N TYR A 89 -6.52 -21.42 -23.67
CA TYR A 89 -7.81 -21.88 -23.16
C TYR A 89 -8.40 -22.91 -24.11
N GLU A 90 -8.50 -24.15 -23.64
CA GLU A 90 -9.09 -25.28 -24.37
C GLU A 90 -10.45 -25.65 -23.77
N SER A 91 -11.53 -25.41 -24.52
CA SER A 91 -12.90 -25.58 -23.99
C SER A 91 -13.33 -27.04 -23.74
N SER A 92 -12.51 -28.01 -24.12
CA SER A 92 -12.71 -29.45 -23.96
C SER A 92 -11.69 -30.07 -23.02
N GLY A 93 -12.08 -31.12 -22.30
CA GLY A 93 -11.23 -31.79 -21.31
C GLY A 93 -11.21 -31.07 -19.97
N SER A 94 -10.23 -31.43 -19.13
CA SER A 94 -9.91 -30.81 -17.84
C SER A 94 -8.62 -29.99 -17.95
N ASN A 95 -8.30 -29.18 -16.94
CA ASN A 95 -7.15 -28.26 -16.94
C ASN A 95 -7.19 -27.28 -18.13
N ASN A 96 -8.38 -26.70 -18.35
CA ASN A 96 -8.72 -25.94 -19.55
C ASN A 96 -7.85 -24.70 -19.77
N ILE A 97 -7.27 -24.13 -18.71
CA ILE A 97 -6.30 -23.03 -18.79
C ILE A 97 -4.91 -23.60 -18.50
N SER A 98 -3.96 -23.35 -19.40
CA SER A 98 -2.58 -23.89 -19.31
C SER A 98 -1.57 -22.96 -20.00
N PHE A 99 -0.30 -23.03 -19.61
CA PHE A 99 0.78 -22.35 -20.33
C PHE A 99 1.08 -23.01 -21.68
N ASP A 100 1.64 -22.26 -22.63
CA ASP A 100 2.11 -22.81 -23.90
C ASP A 100 3.59 -23.18 -23.87
N SER A 101 3.85 -24.41 -23.44
CA SER A 101 5.18 -25.03 -23.41
C SER A 101 5.83 -25.21 -24.80
N THR A 102 5.07 -25.11 -25.90
CA THR A 102 5.60 -25.39 -27.26
C THR A 102 6.63 -24.36 -27.74
N SER A 103 6.48 -23.11 -27.32
CA SER A 103 7.16 -21.95 -27.91
C SER A 103 7.83 -21.05 -26.84
N GLN A 104 8.40 -21.68 -25.80
CA GLN A 104 8.94 -21.01 -24.60
C GLN A 104 7.93 -20.10 -23.85
N GLY A 105 6.63 -20.30 -24.05
CA GLY A 105 5.58 -19.50 -23.41
C GLY A 105 5.28 -19.86 -21.95
N GLU A 106 5.85 -20.97 -21.46
CA GLU A 106 5.77 -21.43 -20.07
C GLU A 106 6.69 -20.61 -19.16
N LYS A 107 6.32 -19.35 -18.96
CA LYS A 107 7.01 -18.35 -18.14
C LYS A 107 6.05 -17.75 -17.10
N PRO A 108 5.66 -18.54 -16.07
CA PRO A 108 4.79 -18.08 -15.00
C PRO A 108 5.39 -16.88 -14.27
N SER A 109 4.54 -16.04 -13.69
CA SER A 109 4.98 -14.96 -12.81
C SER A 109 5.49 -15.54 -11.47
N TYR A 110 6.40 -14.83 -10.81
CA TYR A 110 6.98 -15.24 -9.54
C TYR A 110 6.92 -14.10 -8.52
N VAL A 111 6.75 -14.43 -7.24
CA VAL A 111 7.16 -13.55 -6.13
C VAL A 111 8.44 -14.09 -5.51
N VAL A 112 9.39 -13.21 -5.22
CA VAL A 112 10.67 -13.57 -4.59
C VAL A 112 10.86 -12.75 -3.31
N GLU A 113 11.24 -13.42 -2.23
CA GLU A 113 11.69 -12.80 -0.98
C GLU A 113 13.22 -12.67 -1.03
N PHE A 114 13.73 -11.44 -0.90
CA PHE A 114 15.15 -11.10 -0.81
C PHE A 114 15.48 -10.53 0.56
N THR A 115 16.68 -10.83 1.07
CA THR A 115 17.24 -10.22 2.29
C THR A 115 18.58 -9.54 2.00
N ASN A 116 18.94 -8.53 2.78
CA ASN A 116 20.29 -7.97 2.71
C ASN A 116 21.27 -8.85 3.50
N SER A 117 22.21 -9.48 2.79
CA SER A 117 23.21 -10.39 3.39
C SER A 117 24.38 -9.68 4.09
N THR A 118 24.46 -8.35 4.01
CA THR A 118 25.57 -7.55 4.56
C THR A 118 25.12 -6.52 5.59
N ASN A 119 25.91 -6.36 6.65
CA ASN A 119 25.76 -5.28 7.64
C ASN A 119 26.41 -3.95 7.21
N ILE A 120 27.20 -3.97 6.13
CA ILE A 120 27.84 -2.81 5.51
C ILE A 120 27.56 -2.89 4.01
N GLY A 121 26.91 -1.87 3.46
CA GLY A 121 26.39 -1.89 2.10
C GLY A 121 25.17 -2.80 1.91
N ILE A 122 24.63 -2.81 0.69
CA ILE A 122 23.47 -3.60 0.31
C ILE A 122 23.92 -4.74 -0.61
N LYS A 123 23.75 -5.99 -0.16
CA LYS A 123 23.96 -7.18 -0.97
C LYS A 123 22.75 -8.10 -0.86
N TRP A 124 21.80 -7.93 -1.77
CA TRP A 124 20.61 -8.76 -1.85
C TRP A 124 20.96 -10.24 -2.07
N THR A 125 20.23 -11.13 -1.40
CA THR A 125 20.29 -12.57 -1.57
C THR A 125 18.88 -13.14 -1.56
N MET A 126 18.56 -14.02 -2.52
CA MET A 126 17.27 -14.69 -2.60
C MET A 126 17.08 -15.64 -1.41
N VAL A 127 15.93 -15.55 -0.75
CA VAL A 127 15.54 -16.37 0.42
C VAL A 127 14.50 -17.41 0.03
N LYS A 128 13.48 -17.02 -0.75
CA LYS A 128 12.42 -17.90 -1.27
C LYS A 128 11.89 -17.40 -2.61
N LYS A 129 11.45 -18.32 -3.46
CA LYS A 129 10.85 -18.07 -4.79
C LYS A 129 9.54 -18.84 -4.91
N TYR A 130 8.45 -18.13 -5.20
CA TYR A 130 7.08 -18.64 -5.23
C TYR A 130 6.50 -18.52 -6.64
N GLN A 131 6.12 -19.64 -7.26
CA GLN A 131 5.51 -19.65 -8.60
C GLN A 131 4.02 -19.33 -8.53
N LEU A 132 3.54 -18.43 -9.39
CA LEU A 132 2.12 -18.10 -9.55
C LEU A 132 1.53 -18.91 -10.72
N ASP A 133 0.87 -20.01 -10.37
CA ASP A 133 0.31 -20.98 -11.32
C ASP A 133 -0.99 -20.48 -11.97
N VAL A 134 -1.45 -21.15 -13.03
CA VAL A 134 -2.76 -20.91 -13.65
C VAL A 134 -3.93 -21.34 -12.75
N PRO A 135 -5.14 -20.75 -12.89
CA PRO A 135 -6.32 -21.18 -12.17
C PRO A 135 -6.74 -22.63 -12.48
N ASN A 136 -7.12 -23.38 -11.43
CA ASN A 136 -7.94 -24.58 -11.57
C ASN A 136 -9.28 -24.25 -12.25
N VAL A 137 -9.81 -25.15 -13.07
CA VAL A 137 -11.10 -24.98 -13.76
C VAL A 137 -12.01 -26.16 -13.45
N SER A 138 -13.17 -25.89 -12.84
CA SER A 138 -14.21 -26.89 -12.57
C SER A 138 -15.08 -27.16 -13.81
N SER A 139 -15.93 -28.19 -13.75
CA SER A 139 -16.93 -28.46 -14.80
C SER A 139 -17.93 -27.31 -14.97
N ASP A 140 -18.41 -26.73 -13.86
CA ASP A 140 -19.37 -25.63 -13.91
C ASP A 140 -18.74 -24.30 -14.35
N MET A 141 -17.49 -24.05 -13.93
CA MET A 141 -16.69 -22.91 -14.41
C MET A 141 -16.47 -23.02 -15.92
N ASN A 142 -15.97 -24.16 -16.42
CA ASN A 142 -15.69 -24.34 -17.84
C ASN A 142 -16.96 -24.19 -18.71
N GLN A 143 -18.13 -24.60 -18.20
CA GLN A 143 -19.41 -24.39 -18.90
C GLN A 143 -19.77 -22.91 -19.08
N VAL A 144 -19.30 -22.01 -18.21
CA VAL A 144 -19.37 -20.55 -18.44
C VAL A 144 -18.24 -20.09 -19.36
N LEU A 145 -16.98 -20.44 -19.06
CA LEU A 145 -15.78 -19.99 -19.81
C LEU A 145 -15.87 -20.30 -21.31
N LYS A 146 -16.48 -21.43 -21.70
CA LYS A 146 -16.64 -21.87 -23.09
C LYS A 146 -17.33 -20.85 -24.01
N ASN A 147 -18.21 -20.04 -23.45
CA ASN A 147 -18.89 -18.95 -24.16
C ASN A 147 -18.71 -17.59 -23.45
N LEU A 148 -17.70 -17.46 -22.59
CA LEU A 148 -17.34 -16.18 -21.99
C LEU A 148 -16.68 -15.31 -23.06
N ILE A 149 -17.16 -14.07 -23.20
CA ILE A 149 -16.58 -13.07 -24.08
C ILE A 149 -16.22 -11.81 -23.29
N LEU A 150 -15.09 -11.19 -23.62
CA LEU A 150 -14.56 -10.01 -22.93
C LEU A 150 -14.32 -8.88 -23.91
N GLU A 151 -14.74 -7.67 -23.55
CA GLU A 151 -14.52 -6.43 -24.31
C GLU A 151 -13.02 -6.12 -24.41
N GLN A 152 -12.60 -5.52 -25.54
CA GLN A 152 -11.24 -4.96 -25.68
C GLN A 152 -10.99 -3.90 -24.59
N PRO A 153 -9.76 -3.82 -24.04
CA PRO A 153 -9.46 -2.94 -22.92
C PRO A 153 -9.67 -1.47 -23.28
N LEU A 154 -10.06 -0.68 -22.28
CA LEU A 154 -10.10 0.78 -22.39
C LEU A 154 -8.67 1.31 -22.43
N THR A 155 -8.39 2.21 -23.37
CA THR A 155 -7.10 2.88 -23.51
C THR A 155 -7.22 4.38 -23.21
N LYS A 156 -6.07 5.06 -23.17
CA LYS A 156 -5.97 6.52 -23.05
C LYS A 156 -6.84 7.27 -24.06
N TYR A 157 -7.03 6.70 -25.25
CA TYR A 157 -7.64 7.34 -26.42
C TYR A 157 -9.07 6.87 -26.73
N THR A 158 -9.59 5.88 -26.00
CA THR A 158 -10.99 5.43 -26.14
C THR A 158 -11.95 6.58 -25.88
N LEU A 159 -12.88 6.84 -26.81
CA LEU A 159 -13.85 7.93 -26.74
C LEU A 159 -15.15 7.51 -26.04
N ASN A 160 -15.98 8.48 -25.63
CA ASN A 160 -17.37 8.23 -25.22
C ASN A 160 -18.15 7.49 -26.33
N SER A 161 -17.97 7.95 -27.57
CA SER A 161 -18.55 7.35 -28.77
C SER A 161 -17.95 5.99 -29.13
N SER A 162 -16.71 5.68 -28.75
CA SER A 162 -16.12 4.33 -28.90
C SER A 162 -16.78 3.32 -27.96
N LEU A 163 -17.03 3.74 -26.71
CA LEU A 163 -17.70 2.92 -25.69
C LEU A 163 -19.19 2.74 -25.98
N ALA A 164 -19.84 3.72 -26.62
CA ALA A 164 -21.24 3.68 -27.03
C ALA A 164 -21.54 2.46 -27.92
N LYS A 165 -22.65 1.76 -27.66
CA LYS A 165 -23.10 0.59 -28.43
C LYS A 165 -24.57 0.74 -28.79
N GLU A 166 -24.96 0.25 -29.98
CA GLU A 166 -26.32 0.46 -30.50
C GLU A 166 -27.36 -0.08 -29.52
N LYS A 167 -28.37 0.74 -29.19
CA LYS A 167 -29.39 0.42 -28.20
C LYS A 167 -30.14 -0.88 -28.54
N GLY A 168 -30.35 -1.71 -27.52
CA GLY A 168 -31.09 -2.97 -27.60
C GLY A 168 -32.61 -2.76 -27.75
N LYS A 169 -33.34 -3.88 -27.87
CA LYS A 169 -34.81 -3.88 -27.94
C LYS A 169 -35.43 -3.27 -26.70
N THR A 170 -36.63 -2.70 -26.84
CA THR A 170 -37.43 -2.30 -25.68
C THR A 170 -38.05 -3.52 -24.98
N GLN A 171 -38.37 -3.37 -23.69
CA GLN A 171 -38.97 -4.43 -22.86
C GLN A 171 -40.24 -5.01 -23.49
N ARG A 172 -41.07 -4.18 -24.15
CA ARG A 172 -42.26 -4.61 -24.91
C ARG A 172 -41.91 -5.44 -26.15
N GLU A 173 -40.90 -5.05 -26.93
CA GLU A 173 -40.52 -5.77 -28.16
C GLU A 173 -39.95 -7.16 -27.87
N VAL A 174 -39.31 -7.36 -26.71
CA VAL A 174 -38.87 -8.67 -26.25
C VAL A 174 -40.06 -9.54 -25.84
N HIS A 175 -40.92 -9.03 -24.95
CA HIS A 175 -41.97 -9.86 -24.35
C HIS A 175 -43.21 -10.04 -25.22
N LEU A 176 -43.66 -8.99 -25.92
CA LEU A 176 -44.88 -9.04 -26.74
C LEU A 176 -44.54 -9.21 -28.24
N GLY A 177 -43.45 -8.58 -28.68
CA GLY A 177 -43.06 -8.50 -30.09
C GLY A 177 -43.34 -7.13 -30.72
N SER A 178 -43.09 -7.02 -32.02
CA SER A 178 -43.31 -5.78 -32.78
C SER A 178 -44.81 -5.44 -32.90
N GLY A 179 -45.11 -4.14 -33.03
CA GLY A 179 -46.47 -3.61 -33.20
C GLY A 179 -47.36 -3.59 -31.95
N GLN A 180 -47.01 -4.28 -30.86
CA GLN A 180 -47.90 -4.50 -29.70
C GLN A 180 -48.03 -3.31 -28.73
N ALA A 181 -47.80 -2.07 -29.19
CA ALA A 181 -47.70 -0.87 -28.36
C ALA A 181 -48.88 -0.72 -27.36
N ASN A 182 -50.11 -0.83 -27.88
CA ASN A 182 -51.33 -0.59 -27.10
C ASN A 182 -51.75 -1.80 -26.24
N GLN A 183 -51.13 -2.97 -26.40
CA GLN A 183 -51.49 -4.19 -25.67
C GLN A 183 -50.72 -4.36 -24.34
N TRP A 184 -49.75 -3.48 -24.06
CA TRP A 184 -48.89 -3.54 -22.86
C TRP A 184 -49.65 -3.73 -21.56
N THR A 185 -50.61 -2.85 -21.27
CA THR A 185 -51.38 -2.87 -20.01
C THR A 185 -52.14 -4.19 -19.81
N SER A 186 -52.60 -4.82 -20.90
CA SER A 186 -53.37 -6.06 -20.90
C SER A 186 -52.50 -7.32 -20.85
N GLN A 187 -51.29 -7.29 -21.40
CA GLN A 187 -50.41 -8.47 -21.53
C GLN A 187 -49.24 -8.51 -20.53
N ARG A 188 -48.78 -7.38 -19.99
CA ARG A 188 -47.62 -7.33 -19.07
C ARG A 188 -47.73 -8.32 -17.90
N ASN A 189 -48.93 -8.54 -17.38
CA ASN A 189 -49.21 -9.47 -16.28
C ASN A 189 -48.91 -10.95 -16.65
N GLN A 190 -49.06 -11.34 -17.93
CA GLN A 190 -48.80 -12.70 -18.43
C GLN A 190 -47.29 -13.03 -18.47
N HIS A 191 -46.47 -11.99 -18.64
CA HIS A 191 -45.01 -12.01 -18.61
C HIS A 191 -44.45 -11.56 -17.26
N ASP A 192 -45.26 -11.66 -16.20
CA ASP A 192 -44.92 -11.32 -14.82
C ASP A 192 -44.56 -9.84 -14.54
N LEU A 193 -44.51 -8.98 -15.56
CA LEU A 193 -44.29 -7.52 -15.53
C LEU A 193 -45.53 -6.72 -15.04
N ASN A 194 -46.18 -7.23 -14.00
CA ASN A 194 -47.37 -6.65 -13.38
C ASN A 194 -47.11 -5.19 -12.96
N ASN A 195 -48.06 -4.31 -13.28
CA ASN A 195 -48.00 -2.86 -13.02
C ASN A 195 -46.80 -2.09 -13.59
N ASN A 196 -45.88 -2.73 -14.31
CA ASN A 196 -44.71 -2.06 -14.88
C ASN A 196 -45.12 -0.90 -15.84
N PRO A 197 -44.66 0.34 -15.59
CA PRO A 197 -45.03 1.52 -16.38
C PRO A 197 -44.19 1.72 -17.64
N SER A 198 -43.17 0.89 -17.89
CA SER A 198 -42.04 1.22 -18.76
C SER A 198 -41.86 0.27 -19.97
N PRO A 199 -42.86 0.15 -20.88
CA PRO A 199 -42.75 -0.72 -22.06
C PRO A 199 -41.58 -0.37 -22.99
N ASN A 200 -41.13 0.87 -22.95
CA ASN A 200 -40.05 1.42 -23.77
C ASN A 200 -38.67 1.39 -23.07
N ALA A 201 -38.56 0.84 -21.85
CA ALA A 201 -37.28 0.65 -21.18
C ALA A 201 -36.37 -0.27 -22.02
N SER A 202 -35.09 0.05 -22.09
CA SER A 202 -34.11 -0.74 -22.85
C SER A 202 -33.85 -2.09 -22.19
N THR A 203 -33.57 -3.10 -23.00
CA THR A 203 -33.11 -4.42 -22.54
C THR A 203 -31.60 -4.61 -22.66
N GLY A 204 -30.86 -3.60 -23.13
CA GLY A 204 -29.40 -3.58 -23.16
C GLY A 204 -28.84 -2.93 -24.43
N PHE A 205 -27.83 -3.56 -25.04
CA PHE A 205 -27.10 -3.05 -26.20
C PHE A 205 -26.72 -4.19 -27.15
N LYS A 206 -26.65 -3.92 -28.46
CA LYS A 206 -26.28 -4.93 -29.46
C LYS A 206 -24.78 -5.24 -29.42
N LEU A 207 -24.43 -6.45 -29.82
CA LEU A 207 -23.06 -6.96 -29.94
C LEU A 207 -22.66 -7.23 -31.40
N THR A 208 -23.37 -6.62 -32.36
CA THR A 208 -23.09 -6.68 -33.81
C THR A 208 -22.22 -5.52 -34.30
N THR A 209 -22.08 -4.48 -33.48
CA THR A 209 -21.29 -3.26 -33.71
C THR A 209 -20.50 -2.93 -32.43
N GLY A 210 -19.65 -1.91 -32.48
CA GLY A 210 -18.88 -1.42 -31.34
C GLY A 210 -17.64 -2.25 -30.99
N ASN A 211 -17.05 -1.91 -29.84
CA ASN A 211 -15.86 -2.53 -29.27
C ASN A 211 -15.88 -4.06 -29.37
N ALA A 212 -14.75 -4.62 -29.80
CA ALA A 212 -14.56 -6.05 -29.98
C ALA A 212 -14.76 -6.81 -28.66
N TYR A 213 -15.73 -7.73 -28.62
CA TYR A 213 -15.81 -8.76 -27.60
C TYR A 213 -15.17 -10.03 -28.15
N ARG A 214 -14.33 -10.69 -27.34
CA ARG A 214 -13.52 -11.85 -27.75
C ARG A 214 -13.52 -12.94 -26.68
N LYS A 215 -13.49 -14.19 -27.12
CA LYS A 215 -13.33 -15.36 -26.23
C LYS A 215 -11.93 -15.41 -25.65
N LEU A 216 -11.77 -16.17 -24.56
CA LEU A 216 -10.47 -16.44 -23.91
C LEU A 216 -9.37 -16.90 -24.88
N SER A 217 -9.71 -17.66 -25.92
CA SER A 217 -8.79 -18.19 -26.94
C SER A 217 -8.65 -17.32 -28.20
N GLU A 218 -9.46 -16.26 -28.34
CA GLU A 218 -9.35 -15.28 -29.43
C GLU A 218 -8.45 -14.10 -29.02
N SER A 219 -8.07 -13.25 -29.97
CA SER A 219 -7.33 -11.99 -29.71
C SER A 219 -8.20 -10.75 -29.95
N TRP A 220 -7.97 -9.69 -29.17
CA TRP A 220 -8.49 -8.35 -29.44
C TRP A 220 -7.74 -7.69 -30.61
N PRO A 221 -8.39 -6.78 -31.37
CA PRO A 221 -7.73 -5.98 -32.40
C PRO A 221 -6.89 -4.83 -31.79
N ILE A 222 -6.01 -4.23 -32.60
CA ILE A 222 -5.33 -2.96 -32.28
C ILE A 222 -6.15 -1.71 -32.62
N TYR A 223 -7.38 -1.90 -33.09
CA TYR A 223 -8.25 -0.85 -33.61
C TYR A 223 -9.44 -0.62 -32.68
N GLU A 224 -9.79 0.64 -32.44
CA GLU A 224 -10.96 1.07 -31.66
C GLU A 224 -11.90 1.86 -32.58
N PRO A 225 -13.22 1.58 -32.59
CA PRO A 225 -14.16 2.35 -33.40
C PRO A 225 -14.28 3.78 -32.86
N ILE A 226 -14.34 4.79 -33.74
CA ILE A 226 -14.57 6.18 -33.33
C ILE A 226 -16.04 6.36 -32.88
N ASP A 227 -16.97 5.67 -33.53
CA ASP A 227 -18.38 5.59 -33.14
C ASP A 227 -18.84 4.13 -33.14
N GLY A 228 -18.85 3.52 -31.95
CA GLY A 228 -19.26 2.14 -31.71
C GLY A 228 -20.76 1.87 -31.92
N THR A 229 -21.58 2.90 -32.16
CA THR A 229 -22.97 2.69 -32.62
C THR A 229 -23.02 2.28 -34.11
N LYS A 230 -21.98 2.58 -34.89
CA LYS A 230 -21.92 2.38 -36.36
C LYS A 230 -20.75 1.51 -36.80
N GLN A 231 -19.54 1.77 -36.30
CA GLN A 231 -18.32 1.04 -36.58
C GLN A 231 -18.13 -0.13 -35.59
N GLY A 232 -17.17 -1.00 -35.89
CA GLY A 232 -16.87 -2.18 -35.09
C GLY A 232 -17.79 -3.35 -35.42
N LYS A 233 -17.52 -4.49 -34.77
CA LYS A 233 -18.22 -5.76 -35.00
C LYS A 233 -18.67 -6.44 -33.70
N GLY A 234 -18.45 -5.82 -32.54
CA GLY A 234 -18.81 -6.40 -31.25
C GLY A 234 -18.21 -7.79 -31.06
N LYS A 235 -19.08 -8.78 -30.82
CA LYS A 235 -18.70 -10.19 -30.63
C LYS A 235 -18.49 -10.98 -31.93
N ASP A 236 -18.70 -10.38 -33.10
CA ASP A 236 -18.55 -11.07 -34.38
C ASP A 236 -17.08 -11.09 -34.84
N SER A 237 -16.31 -12.04 -34.31
CA SER A 237 -14.91 -12.29 -34.69
C SER A 237 -14.74 -12.74 -36.16
N SER A 238 -15.81 -13.27 -36.77
CA SER A 238 -15.80 -13.74 -38.17
C SER A 238 -16.06 -12.60 -39.16
N GLY A 239 -17.09 -11.78 -38.93
CA GLY A 239 -17.36 -10.56 -39.71
C GLY A 239 -16.29 -9.47 -39.52
N TRP A 240 -15.55 -9.51 -38.42
CA TRP A 240 -14.34 -8.72 -38.22
C TRP A 240 -13.23 -9.14 -39.19
N SER A 241 -12.67 -10.35 -39.01
CA SER A 241 -11.47 -10.81 -39.72
C SER A 241 -11.67 -11.02 -41.23
N SER A 242 -12.89 -11.28 -41.68
CA SER A 242 -13.20 -11.42 -43.12
C SER A 242 -13.36 -10.10 -43.86
N THR A 243 -13.73 -9.00 -43.17
CA THR A 243 -14.16 -7.75 -43.82
C THR A 243 -13.65 -6.51 -43.08
N GLU A 244 -14.18 -6.25 -41.88
CA GLU A 244 -14.00 -4.96 -41.19
C GLU A 244 -12.55 -4.70 -40.77
N GLU A 245 -11.77 -5.74 -40.49
CA GLU A 245 -10.34 -5.62 -40.14
C GLU A 245 -9.52 -4.99 -41.27
N ASN A 246 -9.88 -5.24 -42.54
CA ASN A 246 -9.24 -4.61 -43.68
C ASN A 246 -9.68 -3.15 -43.85
N GLU A 247 -10.93 -2.81 -43.54
CA GLU A 247 -11.38 -1.41 -43.52
C GLU A 247 -10.70 -0.61 -42.41
N ALA A 248 -10.60 -1.17 -41.20
CA ALA A 248 -9.91 -0.56 -40.06
C ALA A 248 -8.41 -0.37 -40.34
N LYS A 249 -7.74 -1.37 -40.95
CA LYS A 249 -6.34 -1.27 -41.36
C LYS A 249 -6.09 -0.20 -42.44
N ASN A 250 -7.04 0.02 -43.34
CA ASN A 250 -6.93 1.01 -44.41
C ASN A 250 -7.23 2.44 -43.92
N ASP A 251 -8.17 2.61 -42.99
CA ASP A 251 -8.49 3.91 -42.39
C ASP A 251 -7.46 4.33 -41.33
N ALA A 252 -6.98 3.39 -40.51
CA ALA A 252 -6.11 3.63 -39.37
C ALA A 252 -4.77 2.82 -39.42
N PRO A 253 -3.97 2.88 -40.50
CA PRO A 253 -2.73 2.13 -40.62
C PRO A 253 -1.70 2.51 -39.54
N SER A 254 -1.06 1.51 -38.93
CA SER A 254 0.06 1.68 -38.01
C SER A 254 1.22 2.43 -38.66
N VAL A 255 1.93 3.25 -37.90
CA VAL A 255 3.12 3.97 -38.40
C VAL A 255 4.29 3.01 -38.67
N SER A 256 5.08 3.29 -39.71
CA SER A 256 6.27 2.52 -40.14
C SER A 256 7.61 3.18 -39.81
N GLY A 257 7.60 4.25 -39.02
CA GLY A 257 8.76 5.04 -38.58
C GLY A 257 8.36 6.04 -37.48
N GLY A 258 9.28 6.90 -37.04
CA GLY A 258 9.01 7.88 -35.96
C GLY A 258 8.26 9.14 -36.37
N GLY A 259 7.44 9.10 -37.42
CA GLY A 259 6.64 10.23 -37.91
C GLY A 259 5.16 10.07 -37.57
N SER A 260 4.29 10.85 -38.23
CA SER A 260 2.84 10.58 -38.22
C SER A 260 2.47 9.57 -39.32
N SER A 261 1.45 8.76 -39.09
CA SER A 261 0.85 7.93 -40.15
C SER A 261 0.09 8.78 -41.18
N SER A 262 -0.05 8.27 -42.41
CA SER A 262 -0.84 8.89 -43.49
C SER A 262 -2.29 8.39 -43.56
N GLY A 263 -2.78 7.76 -42.48
CA GLY A 263 -4.15 7.27 -42.36
C GLY A 263 -5.20 8.39 -42.34
N THR A 264 -6.46 8.02 -42.59
CA THR A 264 -7.60 8.96 -42.55
C THR A 264 -8.25 9.06 -41.17
N PHE A 265 -8.20 8.00 -40.35
CA PHE A 265 -8.73 7.94 -38.99
C PHE A 265 -10.16 8.53 -38.85
N ASN A 266 -11.03 8.22 -39.81
CA ASN A 266 -12.42 8.68 -39.89
C ASN A 266 -13.42 7.67 -39.29
N LYS A 267 -13.06 6.39 -39.26
CA LYS A 267 -13.85 5.28 -38.70
C LYS A 267 -13.20 4.70 -37.46
N TYR A 268 -11.87 4.62 -37.44
CA TYR A 268 -11.09 3.90 -36.44
C TYR A 268 -9.94 4.73 -35.88
N LEU A 269 -9.62 4.47 -34.61
CA LEU A 269 -8.32 4.75 -34.02
C LEU A 269 -7.47 3.48 -34.08
N ASN A 270 -6.15 3.64 -34.15
CA ASN A 270 -5.19 2.56 -33.97
C ASN A 270 -4.39 2.83 -32.70
N THR A 271 -4.56 1.95 -31.71
CA THR A 271 -4.11 2.17 -30.34
C THR A 271 -3.04 1.18 -29.89
N LYS A 272 -2.32 0.51 -30.83
CA LYS A 272 -1.25 -0.46 -30.49
C LYS A 272 -0.31 0.05 -29.39
N GLN A 273 0.21 1.27 -29.52
CA GLN A 273 1.15 1.87 -28.59
C GLN A 273 0.52 2.10 -27.21
N ALA A 274 -0.77 2.47 -27.16
CA ALA A 274 -1.52 2.64 -25.91
C ALA A 274 -1.86 1.31 -25.23
N LEU A 275 -2.22 0.29 -26.02
CA LEU A 275 -2.37 -1.09 -25.57
C LEU A 275 -1.06 -1.62 -24.97
N GLU A 276 0.06 -1.36 -25.63
CA GLU A 276 1.40 -1.74 -25.15
C GLU A 276 1.78 -1.03 -23.84
N SER A 277 1.47 0.27 -23.68
CA SER A 277 1.71 1.01 -22.42
C SER A 277 0.88 0.50 -21.23
N ILE A 278 -0.35 -0.01 -21.44
CA ILE A 278 -1.13 -0.65 -20.36
C ILE A 278 -0.78 -2.13 -20.14
N GLY A 279 0.21 -2.65 -20.88
CA GLY A 279 0.78 -3.99 -20.69
C GLY A 279 0.17 -5.10 -21.54
N ILE A 280 -0.49 -4.79 -22.67
CA ILE A 280 -0.91 -5.83 -23.64
C ILE A 280 0.32 -6.44 -24.31
N LEU A 281 0.42 -7.77 -24.29
CA LEU A 281 1.49 -8.52 -24.92
C LEU A 281 1.17 -8.82 -26.38
N PHE A 282 2.19 -8.70 -27.23
CA PHE A 282 2.09 -8.86 -28.68
C PHE A 282 2.94 -10.03 -29.19
N ASP A 283 2.51 -10.60 -30.31
CA ASP A 283 3.36 -11.30 -31.27
C ASP A 283 3.40 -10.42 -32.54
N ASP A 284 4.47 -9.62 -32.67
CA ASP A 284 4.61 -8.49 -33.61
C ASP A 284 3.46 -7.45 -33.52
N GLN A 285 2.54 -7.42 -34.49
CA GLN A 285 1.42 -6.48 -34.51
C GLN A 285 0.16 -7.04 -33.84
N THR A 286 0.10 -8.35 -33.63
CA THR A 286 -1.10 -9.05 -33.15
C THR A 286 -1.06 -9.20 -31.63
N PRO A 287 -2.04 -8.67 -30.87
CA PRO A 287 -2.16 -8.99 -29.45
C PRO A 287 -2.27 -10.50 -29.23
N ARG A 288 -1.59 -11.03 -28.22
CA ARG A 288 -1.83 -12.42 -27.77
C ARG A 288 -3.26 -12.59 -27.28
N ASN A 289 -3.72 -13.84 -27.22
CA ASN A 289 -5.10 -14.16 -26.86
C ASN A 289 -5.53 -13.60 -25.49
N VAL A 290 -6.84 -13.42 -25.31
CA VAL A 290 -7.39 -12.77 -24.10
C VAL A 290 -6.93 -13.45 -22.80
N ILE A 291 -6.83 -14.78 -22.75
CA ILE A 291 -6.37 -15.48 -21.53
C ILE A 291 -4.91 -15.17 -21.17
N THR A 292 -4.03 -14.93 -22.16
CA THR A 292 -2.66 -14.45 -21.91
C THR A 292 -2.67 -13.04 -21.31
N GLN A 293 -3.50 -12.14 -21.84
CA GLN A 293 -3.60 -10.76 -21.33
C GLN A 293 -4.17 -10.72 -19.91
N LEU A 294 -5.21 -11.52 -19.64
CA LEU A 294 -5.78 -11.68 -18.29
C LEU A 294 -4.73 -12.16 -17.29
N TYR A 295 -3.95 -13.19 -17.65
CA TYR A 295 -2.86 -13.67 -16.79
C TYR A 295 -1.81 -12.59 -16.54
N TYR A 296 -1.29 -11.94 -17.60
CA TYR A 296 -0.26 -10.91 -17.47
C TYR A 296 -0.73 -9.64 -16.73
N ALA A 297 -2.01 -9.28 -16.85
CA ALA A 297 -2.60 -8.19 -16.08
C ALA A 297 -2.85 -8.59 -14.62
N SER A 298 -3.27 -9.83 -14.35
CA SER A 298 -3.59 -10.33 -13.01
C SER A 298 -2.40 -10.42 -12.04
N THR A 299 -1.16 -10.40 -12.55
CA THR A 299 0.08 -10.46 -11.75
C THR A 299 0.78 -9.11 -11.65
N SER A 300 0.05 -8.06 -11.22
CA SER A 300 0.55 -6.66 -11.30
C SER A 300 0.68 -5.91 -9.97
N LYS A 301 0.08 -6.38 -8.88
CA LYS A 301 0.15 -5.74 -7.55
C LYS A 301 0.32 -6.78 -6.43
N LEU A 302 1.15 -6.48 -5.42
CA LEU A 302 1.60 -7.42 -4.41
C LEU A 302 1.49 -6.82 -2.98
N ALA A 303 0.95 -7.59 -2.03
CA ALA A 303 0.97 -7.26 -0.60
C ALA A 303 1.43 -8.46 0.23
N VAL A 304 2.04 -8.21 1.39
CA VAL A 304 2.70 -9.23 2.23
C VAL A 304 2.23 -9.14 3.67
N THR A 305 2.04 -10.29 4.30
CA THR A 305 1.72 -10.43 5.72
C THR A 305 2.72 -11.41 6.37
N ASN A 306 2.59 -11.67 7.67
CA ASN A 306 3.42 -12.66 8.36
C ASN A 306 3.18 -14.09 7.85
N ASN A 307 1.94 -14.42 7.46
CA ASN A 307 1.59 -15.73 6.92
C ASN A 307 1.48 -15.76 5.39
N HIS A 308 1.02 -14.69 4.74
CA HIS A 308 0.62 -14.73 3.34
C HIS A 308 1.41 -13.74 2.46
N ILE A 309 1.47 -14.04 1.17
CA ILE A 309 1.70 -13.07 0.09
C ILE A 309 0.44 -13.09 -0.76
N VAL A 310 -0.12 -11.94 -1.09
CA VAL A 310 -1.34 -11.82 -1.92
C VAL A 310 -1.02 -11.02 -3.18
N VAL A 311 -1.46 -11.52 -4.33
CA VAL A 311 -1.20 -10.90 -5.64
C VAL A 311 -2.51 -10.66 -6.38
N MET A 312 -2.67 -9.44 -6.89
CA MET A 312 -3.86 -8.97 -7.62
C MET A 312 -3.49 -8.26 -8.93
N GLY A 313 -4.51 -8.02 -9.75
CA GLY A 313 -4.37 -7.37 -11.06
C GLY A 313 -4.09 -5.87 -11.02
N ASN A 314 -4.02 -5.29 -12.21
CA ASN A 314 -3.93 -3.84 -12.40
C ASN A 314 -5.32 -3.19 -12.54
N SER A 315 -5.30 -1.87 -12.75
CA SER A 315 -6.48 -1.01 -12.87
C SER A 315 -6.97 -0.84 -14.32
N PHE A 316 -6.23 -1.36 -15.31
CA PHE A 316 -6.51 -1.19 -16.74
C PHE A 316 -7.33 -2.34 -17.33
N LEU A 317 -7.14 -3.57 -16.86
CA LEU A 317 -7.83 -4.77 -17.34
C LEU A 317 -8.59 -5.46 -16.19
N PRO A 318 -9.81 -5.97 -16.42
CA PRO A 318 -10.53 -6.76 -15.42
C PRO A 318 -9.75 -8.01 -15.00
N SER A 319 -9.50 -8.15 -13.69
CA SER A 319 -8.92 -9.35 -13.10
C SER A 319 -10.02 -10.32 -12.66
N MET A 320 -9.94 -11.59 -13.08
CA MET A 320 -10.93 -12.64 -12.76
C MET A 320 -10.55 -13.50 -11.53
N TRP A 321 -9.31 -13.37 -11.06
CA TRP A 321 -8.76 -14.15 -9.96
C TRP A 321 -7.64 -13.37 -9.25
N TYR A 322 -7.23 -13.87 -8.09
CA TYR A 322 -6.14 -13.36 -7.26
C TYR A 322 -5.39 -14.52 -6.59
N TRP A 323 -4.11 -14.37 -6.27
CA TRP A 323 -3.36 -15.42 -5.54
C TRP A 323 -3.34 -15.15 -4.05
N VAL A 324 -3.51 -16.20 -3.25
CA VAL A 324 -3.06 -16.25 -1.85
C VAL A 324 -1.97 -17.30 -1.76
N VAL A 325 -0.73 -16.85 -1.56
CA VAL A 325 0.46 -17.69 -1.39
C VAL A 325 0.74 -17.81 0.11
N GLU A 326 0.69 -19.03 0.62
CA GLU A 326 1.18 -19.35 1.96
C GLU A 326 2.70 -19.16 1.99
N ARG A 327 3.23 -18.30 2.87
CA ARG A 327 4.69 -18.12 3.00
C ARG A 327 5.39 -19.38 3.53
N SER A 328 4.62 -20.27 4.13
CA SER A 328 4.99 -21.63 4.54
C SER A 328 5.16 -22.62 3.36
N ALA A 329 4.73 -22.27 2.15
CA ALA A 329 4.82 -23.14 0.97
C ALA A 329 6.25 -23.62 0.68
N GLN A 330 6.32 -24.83 0.13
CA GLN A 330 7.56 -25.51 -0.26
C GLN A 330 8.16 -24.85 -1.51
N GLU A 331 9.49 -24.96 -1.65
CA GLU A 331 10.18 -24.55 -2.86
C GLU A 331 9.70 -25.37 -4.07
N ASN A 332 9.55 -24.72 -5.23
CA ASN A 332 8.93 -25.27 -6.45
C ASN A 332 7.44 -25.64 -6.34
N ALA A 333 6.72 -25.24 -5.28
CA ALA A 333 5.27 -25.41 -5.21
C ALA A 333 4.52 -24.46 -6.16
N SER A 334 3.64 -25.01 -7.00
CA SER A 334 2.74 -24.25 -7.88
C SER A 334 1.58 -23.63 -7.09
N ASN A 335 1.63 -22.32 -6.84
CA ASN A 335 0.59 -21.64 -6.06
C ASN A 335 -0.56 -21.22 -6.97
N LYS A 336 -1.73 -21.84 -6.77
CA LYS A 336 -2.94 -21.56 -7.56
C LYS A 336 -3.70 -20.31 -7.07
N PRO A 337 -4.39 -19.59 -7.97
CA PRO A 337 -5.22 -18.45 -7.64
C PRO A 337 -6.69 -18.84 -7.33
N THR A 338 -7.36 -17.97 -6.60
CA THR A 338 -8.79 -18.02 -6.26
C THR A 338 -9.59 -17.18 -7.26
N TRP A 339 -10.66 -17.75 -7.82
CA TRP A 339 -11.59 -17.01 -8.70
C TRP A 339 -12.45 -16.01 -7.91
N PHE A 340 -12.57 -14.78 -8.39
CA PHE A 340 -13.50 -13.79 -7.81
C PHE A 340 -14.97 -14.26 -7.90
N ALA A 341 -15.31 -15.03 -8.94
CA ALA A 341 -16.59 -15.71 -9.10
C ALA A 341 -16.96 -16.66 -7.92
N ASN A 342 -15.96 -17.09 -7.13
CA ASN A 342 -16.12 -17.91 -5.92
C ASN A 342 -16.02 -17.11 -4.61
N THR A 343 -15.66 -15.83 -4.66
CA THR A 343 -15.43 -14.97 -3.49
C THR A 343 -16.62 -14.04 -3.27
N ASN A 344 -17.55 -14.48 -2.41
CA ASN A 344 -18.66 -13.65 -1.96
C ASN A 344 -18.12 -12.46 -1.16
N LEU A 345 -18.33 -11.27 -1.69
CA LEU A 345 -18.18 -10.04 -0.92
C LEU A 345 -19.51 -9.70 -0.23
N ASP A 346 -19.42 -9.00 0.90
CA ASP A 346 -20.50 -8.15 1.36
C ASP A 346 -20.53 -6.88 0.49
N TRP A 347 -21.71 -6.56 -0.05
CA TRP A 347 -21.93 -5.37 -0.87
C TRP A 347 -22.48 -4.21 -0.03
N GLY A 348 -22.74 -4.44 1.26
CA GLY A 348 -23.36 -3.55 2.24
C GLY A 348 -24.76 -3.98 2.64
N GLU A 349 -25.51 -4.57 1.69
CA GLU A 349 -26.85 -5.11 1.89
C GLU A 349 -27.06 -6.28 0.93
N ASP A 350 -27.81 -7.32 1.35
CA ASP A 350 -28.14 -8.47 0.49
C ASP A 350 -28.77 -8.06 -0.85
N LYS A 351 -29.55 -6.97 -0.87
CA LYS A 351 -30.14 -6.46 -2.11
C LYS A 351 -29.09 -5.88 -3.07
N GLN A 352 -28.04 -5.19 -2.58
CA GLN A 352 -26.97 -4.69 -3.45
C GLN A 352 -26.25 -5.84 -4.15
N LYS A 353 -26.04 -6.97 -3.44
CA LYS A 353 -25.54 -8.21 -4.04
C LYS A 353 -26.50 -8.77 -5.09
N GLN A 354 -27.80 -8.88 -4.78
CA GLN A 354 -28.83 -9.35 -5.72
C GLN A 354 -28.93 -8.50 -6.99
N PHE A 355 -28.80 -7.17 -6.88
CA PHE A 355 -28.78 -6.27 -8.04
C PHE A 355 -27.67 -6.62 -9.05
N VAL A 356 -26.48 -6.94 -8.56
CA VAL A 356 -25.37 -7.41 -9.40
C VAL A 356 -25.66 -8.80 -9.94
N GLU A 357 -25.96 -9.77 -9.07
CA GLU A 357 -26.10 -11.18 -9.44
C GLU A 357 -27.26 -11.44 -10.42
N ASN A 358 -28.39 -10.75 -10.26
CA ASN A 358 -29.53 -10.85 -11.16
C ASN A 358 -29.21 -10.37 -12.59
N GLN A 359 -28.24 -9.47 -12.77
CA GLN A 359 -27.86 -8.97 -14.10
C GLN A 359 -26.73 -9.80 -14.75
N LEU A 360 -25.91 -10.54 -13.97
CA LEU A 360 -24.84 -11.43 -14.47
C LEU A 360 -25.31 -12.49 -15.49
N GLY A 361 -26.61 -12.82 -15.50
CA GLY A 361 -27.21 -13.66 -16.54
C GLY A 361 -28.59 -14.24 -16.16
N TYR A 362 -29.20 -14.94 -17.12
CA TYR A 362 -30.49 -15.60 -16.92
C TYR A 362 -30.32 -16.90 -16.13
N LYS A 363 -30.99 -17.01 -14.97
CA LYS A 363 -30.98 -18.21 -14.13
C LYS A 363 -32.29 -18.96 -14.26
N GLU A 364 -32.22 -20.16 -14.84
CA GLU A 364 -33.39 -20.97 -15.15
C GLU A 364 -32.99 -22.45 -15.29
N THR A 365 -33.84 -23.38 -14.83
CA THR A 365 -33.58 -24.83 -14.87
C THR A 365 -34.05 -25.49 -16.17
N THR A 366 -34.96 -24.87 -16.92
CA THR A 366 -35.53 -25.43 -18.17
C THR A 366 -34.80 -25.06 -19.47
N SER A 367 -33.65 -24.36 -19.43
CA SER A 367 -32.87 -24.03 -20.63
C SER A 367 -31.60 -24.87 -20.76
N THR A 368 -31.34 -25.40 -21.96
CA THR A 368 -30.19 -26.26 -22.26
C THR A 368 -29.04 -25.46 -22.89
N ASN A 369 -27.82 -25.59 -22.35
CA ASN A 369 -26.60 -24.83 -22.74
C ASN A 369 -26.64 -23.30 -22.48
N SER A 370 -27.66 -22.77 -21.81
CA SER A 370 -27.73 -21.36 -21.38
C SER A 370 -26.89 -21.12 -20.11
N HIS A 371 -25.57 -21.31 -20.21
CA HIS A 371 -24.64 -21.24 -19.09
C HIS A 371 -23.96 -19.87 -18.98
N ASN A 372 -24.23 -19.20 -17.86
CA ASN A 372 -23.73 -17.89 -17.43
C ASN A 372 -23.45 -17.92 -15.91
N PHE A 373 -22.71 -16.95 -15.37
CA PHE A 373 -22.30 -16.95 -13.96
C PHE A 373 -23.48 -17.10 -12.98
N HIS A 374 -24.59 -16.37 -13.20
CA HIS A 374 -25.78 -16.45 -12.34
C HIS A 374 -26.46 -17.83 -12.38
N SER A 375 -26.61 -18.41 -13.58
CA SER A 375 -27.18 -19.76 -13.78
C SER A 375 -26.39 -20.86 -13.05
N LYS A 376 -25.09 -20.67 -12.89
CA LYS A 376 -24.16 -21.57 -12.19
C LYS A 376 -23.91 -21.18 -10.73
N SER A 377 -24.62 -20.17 -10.21
CA SER A 377 -24.48 -19.68 -8.83
C SER A 377 -23.04 -19.27 -8.47
N PHE A 378 -22.39 -18.59 -9.42
CA PHE A 378 -21.22 -17.75 -9.17
C PHE A 378 -21.66 -16.31 -8.85
N THR A 379 -20.82 -15.59 -8.12
CA THR A 379 -20.99 -14.15 -7.86
C THR A 379 -20.25 -13.32 -8.93
N GLN A 380 -20.10 -12.01 -8.73
CA GLN A 380 -19.39 -11.09 -9.63
C GLN A 380 -18.01 -11.66 -10.05
N PRO A 381 -17.74 -11.82 -11.36
CA PRO A 381 -16.60 -12.61 -11.83
C PRO A 381 -15.28 -11.85 -11.95
N ALA A 382 -15.29 -10.51 -11.97
CA ALA A 382 -14.08 -9.71 -12.22
C ALA A 382 -14.10 -8.29 -11.62
N TYR A 383 -12.91 -7.75 -11.34
CA TYR A 383 -12.71 -6.38 -10.82
C TYR A 383 -11.52 -5.68 -11.48
N LEU A 384 -11.65 -4.37 -11.69
CA LEU A 384 -10.57 -3.44 -12.06
C LEU A 384 -9.93 -2.96 -10.76
N ILE A 385 -8.76 -3.51 -10.40
CA ILE A 385 -8.18 -3.37 -9.05
C ILE A 385 -7.35 -2.08 -8.95
N SER A 386 -7.65 -1.22 -7.97
CA SER A 386 -6.89 0.01 -7.72
C SER A 386 -5.51 -0.28 -7.10
N GLY A 387 -5.41 -1.38 -6.38
CA GLY A 387 -4.23 -1.83 -5.66
C GLY A 387 -4.59 -2.74 -4.49
N ILE A 388 -3.55 -3.19 -3.80
CA ILE A 388 -3.62 -4.03 -2.60
C ILE A 388 -2.47 -3.62 -1.67
N ASP A 389 -2.70 -3.63 -0.36
CA ASP A 389 -1.71 -3.27 0.65
C ASP A 389 -1.94 -4.05 1.96
N SER A 390 -1.04 -3.94 2.95
CA SER A 390 -1.18 -4.62 4.24
C SER A 390 -0.93 -3.71 5.45
N VAL A 391 -1.69 -3.95 6.52
CA VAL A 391 -1.54 -3.30 7.83
C VAL A 391 -1.91 -4.31 8.91
N ASN A 392 -1.11 -4.44 9.98
CA ASN A 392 -1.40 -5.28 11.15
C ASN A 392 -1.81 -6.74 10.80
N ASP A 393 -1.09 -7.35 9.86
CA ASP A 393 -1.35 -8.69 9.28
C ASP A 393 -2.68 -8.84 8.50
N GLN A 394 -3.45 -7.75 8.35
CA GLN A 394 -4.62 -7.69 7.46
C GLN A 394 -4.21 -7.27 6.05
N ILE A 395 -5.00 -7.67 5.06
CA ILE A 395 -4.92 -7.21 3.67
C ILE A 395 -6.02 -6.18 3.40
N ILE A 396 -5.70 -5.07 2.75
CA ILE A 396 -6.68 -4.06 2.33
C ILE A 396 -6.68 -4.01 0.80
N PHE A 397 -7.85 -4.04 0.17
CA PHE A 397 -8.01 -3.97 -1.28
C PHE A 397 -9.13 -3.01 -1.69
N SER A 398 -9.07 -2.54 -2.94
CA SER A 398 -10.18 -1.83 -3.57
C SER A 398 -10.12 -1.93 -5.09
N GLY A 399 -11.24 -1.65 -5.75
CA GLY A 399 -11.35 -1.61 -7.19
C GLY A 399 -12.76 -1.27 -7.66
N PHE A 400 -12.93 -1.03 -8.95
CA PHE A 400 -14.25 -0.99 -9.55
C PHE A 400 -14.73 -2.40 -9.91
N LYS A 401 -16.03 -2.64 -9.70
CA LYS A 401 -16.74 -3.79 -10.27
C LYS A 401 -16.64 -3.71 -11.79
N ALA A 402 -15.96 -4.65 -12.44
CA ALA A 402 -15.98 -4.71 -13.90
C ALA A 402 -17.42 -4.99 -14.38
N GLY A 403 -17.85 -4.35 -15.46
CA GLY A 403 -19.18 -4.60 -16.03
C GLY A 403 -19.32 -6.08 -16.40
N SER A 404 -20.44 -6.71 -16.04
CA SER A 404 -20.67 -8.12 -16.38
C SER A 404 -22.17 -8.40 -16.42
N VAL A 405 -22.62 -8.98 -17.54
CA VAL A 405 -24.04 -9.24 -17.83
C VAL A 405 -24.22 -10.51 -18.66
N GLY A 406 -25.47 -10.96 -18.76
CA GLY A 406 -25.86 -11.97 -19.75
C GLY A 406 -25.86 -11.43 -21.18
N TYR A 407 -25.65 -12.29 -22.18
CA TYR A 407 -25.87 -11.99 -23.60
C TYR A 407 -26.46 -13.18 -24.35
N ASP A 408 -27.24 -12.90 -25.39
CA ASP A 408 -27.93 -13.91 -26.20
C ASP A 408 -27.04 -14.41 -27.35
N SER A 409 -26.63 -15.69 -27.25
CA SER A 409 -25.84 -16.40 -28.26
C SER A 409 -26.68 -17.26 -29.21
N SER A 410 -28.02 -17.13 -29.17
CA SER A 410 -28.94 -17.98 -29.92
C SER A 410 -28.79 -17.82 -31.44
N SER A 411 -28.28 -18.86 -32.10
CA SER A 411 -28.29 -18.97 -33.56
C SER A 411 -29.46 -19.84 -34.04
N SER A 412 -30.17 -19.37 -35.07
CA SER A 412 -31.25 -20.08 -35.77
C SER A 412 -30.92 -20.12 -37.26
N SER A 413 -30.98 -21.31 -37.86
CA SER A 413 -30.90 -21.50 -39.31
C SER A 413 -32.23 -21.23 -40.03
N SER A 414 -33.34 -21.17 -39.29
CA SER A 414 -34.66 -20.76 -39.80
C SER A 414 -34.95 -19.29 -39.51
N SER A 415 -35.38 -18.56 -40.54
CA SER A 415 -35.74 -17.14 -40.49
C SER A 415 -37.05 -16.85 -39.75
N SER A 416 -37.86 -17.87 -39.47
CA SER A 416 -39.21 -17.78 -38.91
C SER A 416 -39.30 -17.84 -37.38
N SER A 417 -38.19 -18.08 -36.67
CA SER A 417 -38.23 -18.49 -35.25
C SER A 417 -37.05 -17.99 -34.39
N SER A 418 -36.41 -16.89 -34.74
CA SER A 418 -35.24 -16.37 -34.01
C SER A 418 -35.59 -15.76 -32.64
N SER A 419 -34.63 -15.78 -31.71
CA SER A 419 -34.75 -15.06 -30.43
C SER A 419 -34.93 -13.56 -30.66
N SER A 420 -35.85 -12.94 -29.93
CA SER A 420 -36.10 -11.49 -30.03
C SER A 420 -34.88 -10.63 -29.64
N THR A 421 -34.02 -11.17 -28.78
CA THR A 421 -32.79 -10.58 -28.24
C THR A 421 -31.50 -11.09 -28.89
N LYS A 422 -31.58 -11.85 -30.00
CA LYS A 422 -30.39 -12.43 -30.67
C LYS A 422 -29.28 -11.40 -30.88
N ASP A 423 -28.05 -11.79 -30.55
CA ASP A 423 -26.83 -10.98 -30.65
C ASP A 423 -26.83 -9.69 -29.80
N GLN A 424 -27.61 -9.66 -28.71
CA GLN A 424 -27.70 -8.54 -27.77
C GLN A 424 -27.17 -8.91 -26.37
N ALA A 425 -26.55 -7.94 -25.68
CA ALA A 425 -26.33 -7.96 -24.24
C ALA A 425 -27.63 -7.62 -23.49
N LEU A 426 -27.80 -8.20 -22.30
CA LEU A 426 -28.99 -8.09 -21.46
C LEU A 426 -28.66 -7.29 -20.19
N ALA A 427 -28.70 -5.97 -20.32
CA ALA A 427 -28.29 -4.99 -19.31
C ALA A 427 -29.37 -3.90 -19.14
N TRP A 428 -29.45 -3.28 -17.97
CA TRP A 428 -30.39 -2.18 -17.72
C TRP A 428 -29.95 -1.31 -16.54
N SER A 429 -30.35 -0.04 -16.55
CA SER A 429 -30.19 0.86 -15.41
C SER A 429 -30.91 0.33 -14.17
N THR A 430 -30.19 0.31 -13.05
CA THR A 430 -30.73 -0.07 -11.73
C THR A 430 -30.86 1.11 -10.78
N THR A 431 -30.90 2.34 -11.27
CA THR A 431 -30.97 3.56 -10.44
C THR A 431 -32.31 3.71 -9.68
N THR A 432 -32.22 4.12 -8.40
CA THR A 432 -33.34 4.27 -7.44
C THR A 432 -34.44 5.19 -7.94
N SER A 433 -35.72 4.84 -7.73
CA SER A 433 -36.88 5.65 -8.11
C SER A 433 -36.97 7.00 -7.38
N LEU A 434 -37.63 7.97 -8.00
CA LEU A 434 -37.81 9.33 -7.45
C LEU A 434 -38.63 9.36 -6.15
N ASP A 435 -39.56 8.42 -5.98
CA ASP A 435 -40.40 8.31 -4.79
C ASP A 435 -39.71 7.66 -3.57
N SER A 436 -38.57 6.98 -3.77
CA SER A 436 -37.88 6.19 -2.73
C SER A 436 -37.66 6.99 -1.46
N LYS A 437 -37.78 6.34 -0.29
CA LYS A 437 -37.40 6.97 0.98
C LYS A 437 -35.94 7.46 0.91
N THR A 438 -35.71 8.59 1.54
CA THR A 438 -34.41 9.26 1.66
C THR A 438 -33.54 8.56 2.71
N GLY A 439 -32.23 8.74 2.63
CA GLY A 439 -31.25 8.07 3.51
C GLY A 439 -30.72 6.76 2.93
N TYR A 440 -29.45 6.47 3.19
CA TYR A 440 -28.66 5.54 2.37
C TYR A 440 -29.25 4.13 2.25
N LYS A 441 -29.61 3.49 3.37
CA LYS A 441 -30.13 2.12 3.36
C LYS A 441 -31.41 1.99 2.53
N ASP A 442 -32.36 2.90 2.69
CA ASP A 442 -33.61 2.91 1.91
C ASP A 442 -33.34 3.18 0.41
N LEU A 443 -32.39 4.06 0.08
CA LEU A 443 -31.99 4.34 -1.32
C LEU A 443 -31.39 3.11 -2.03
N VAL A 444 -30.45 2.39 -1.39
CA VAL A 444 -29.77 1.24 -2.02
C VAL A 444 -30.56 -0.07 -1.95
N THR A 445 -31.50 -0.19 -1.00
CA THR A 445 -32.40 -1.35 -0.88
C THR A 445 -33.76 -1.17 -1.57
N ASN A 446 -33.94 -0.09 -2.33
CA ASN A 446 -35.11 0.10 -3.19
C ASN A 446 -35.16 -0.98 -4.31
N ASP A 447 -36.35 -1.51 -4.62
CA ASP A 447 -36.53 -2.63 -5.57
C ASP A 447 -36.50 -2.22 -7.06
N THR A 448 -36.38 -0.93 -7.36
CA THR A 448 -36.34 -0.40 -8.74
C THR A 448 -35.19 -1.01 -9.53
N GLY A 449 -35.55 -1.82 -10.52
CA GLY A 449 -34.61 -2.47 -11.45
C GLY A 449 -34.10 -3.84 -10.99
N LEU A 450 -34.57 -4.38 -9.85
CA LEU A 450 -33.94 -5.53 -9.19
C LEU A 450 -33.87 -6.80 -10.06
N ASN A 451 -34.87 -7.05 -10.90
CA ASN A 451 -34.95 -8.26 -11.73
C ASN A 451 -35.04 -7.98 -13.23
N GLY A 452 -34.98 -6.71 -13.66
CA GLY A 452 -35.16 -6.34 -15.07
C GLY A 452 -35.41 -4.85 -15.29
N PRO A 453 -35.51 -4.40 -16.55
CA PRO A 453 -35.61 -2.99 -16.91
C PRO A 453 -36.81 -2.24 -16.31
N ILE A 454 -36.62 -0.94 -16.04
CA ILE A 454 -37.65 -0.05 -15.49
C ILE A 454 -37.44 1.43 -15.81
N ASN A 455 -36.19 1.91 -15.86
CA ASN A 455 -35.85 3.30 -16.20
C ASN A 455 -35.92 3.55 -17.73
N GLY A 456 -35.96 4.81 -18.14
CA GLY A 456 -36.28 5.22 -19.52
C GLY A 456 -36.27 6.74 -19.71
N SER A 457 -37.43 7.35 -20.02
CA SER A 457 -37.61 8.80 -19.98
C SER A 457 -39.04 9.16 -19.61
N PHE A 458 -39.19 10.06 -18.65
CA PHE A 458 -40.46 10.46 -18.03
C PHE A 458 -40.49 12.00 -17.95
N SER A 459 -41.57 12.62 -18.44
CA SER A 459 -41.79 14.06 -18.26
C SER A 459 -42.49 14.32 -16.94
N ILE A 460 -42.06 15.32 -16.17
CA ILE A 460 -42.51 15.59 -14.80
C ILE A 460 -42.72 17.09 -14.66
N GLN A 461 -43.98 17.54 -14.67
CA GLN A 461 -44.34 18.95 -14.72
C GLN A 461 -43.67 19.66 -15.91
N ASP A 462 -42.78 20.63 -15.67
CA ASP A 462 -41.99 21.38 -16.65
C ASP A 462 -40.59 20.79 -16.91
N THR A 463 -40.15 19.83 -16.09
CA THR A 463 -38.86 19.13 -16.18
C THR A 463 -39.03 17.68 -16.68
N PHE A 464 -37.96 16.91 -16.65
CA PHE A 464 -37.96 15.47 -16.98
C PHE A 464 -37.00 14.69 -16.06
N SER A 465 -37.14 13.38 -16.08
CA SER A 465 -36.15 12.45 -15.52
C SER A 465 -36.00 11.22 -16.43
N PHE A 466 -34.85 10.55 -16.35
CA PHE A 466 -34.67 9.23 -16.96
C PHE A 466 -34.99 8.09 -15.98
N VAL A 467 -35.13 8.39 -14.69
CA VAL A 467 -35.50 7.47 -13.62
C VAL A 467 -37.01 7.35 -13.46
N VAL A 468 -37.50 6.15 -13.15
CA VAL A 468 -38.93 5.90 -12.92
C VAL A 468 -39.46 6.72 -11.71
N PRO A 469 -40.60 7.43 -11.84
CA PRO A 469 -41.11 8.25 -10.73
C PRO A 469 -41.61 7.47 -9.52
N TYR A 470 -42.02 6.21 -9.70
CA TYR A 470 -42.74 5.43 -8.69
C TYR A 470 -42.17 4.01 -8.54
N SER A 471 -42.22 3.50 -7.30
CA SER A 471 -41.86 2.15 -6.90
C SER A 471 -42.91 1.55 -5.95
N GLY A 472 -42.74 0.28 -5.58
CA GLY A 472 -43.71 -0.42 -4.73
C GLY A 472 -45.11 -0.42 -5.37
N ASN A 473 -46.10 0.09 -4.65
CA ASN A 473 -47.50 0.16 -5.12
C ASN A 473 -47.88 1.49 -5.78
N HIS A 474 -46.98 2.49 -5.82
CA HIS A 474 -47.33 3.87 -6.12
C HIS A 474 -47.57 4.16 -7.61
N THR A 475 -48.41 5.15 -7.87
CA THR A 475 -48.70 5.76 -9.18
C THR A 475 -49.14 7.21 -8.98
N ASN A 476 -49.20 7.99 -10.07
CA ASN A 476 -49.77 9.34 -10.04
C ASN A 476 -51.26 9.39 -9.64
N ASN A 477 -51.95 8.24 -9.64
CA ASN A 477 -53.37 8.11 -9.32
C ASN A 477 -53.64 7.49 -7.94
N GLY A 478 -52.60 7.34 -7.09
CA GLY A 478 -52.68 6.59 -5.84
C GLY A 478 -51.96 5.25 -5.97
N THR A 479 -52.62 4.14 -5.67
CA THR A 479 -51.99 2.79 -5.68
C THR A 479 -52.68 1.79 -6.60
N THR A 480 -51.90 0.99 -7.31
CA THR A 480 -52.40 -0.06 -8.24
C THR A 480 -51.97 -1.48 -7.87
N GLY A 481 -51.31 -1.66 -6.72
CA GLY A 481 -50.59 -2.88 -6.37
C GLY A 481 -49.14 -2.88 -6.90
N PRO A 482 -48.31 -3.86 -6.50
CA PRO A 482 -46.86 -3.78 -6.66
C PRO A 482 -46.40 -3.79 -8.13
N ILE A 483 -45.46 -2.90 -8.45
CA ILE A 483 -44.71 -2.85 -9.71
C ILE A 483 -43.69 -4.00 -9.72
N LYS A 484 -43.72 -4.82 -10.78
CA LYS A 484 -42.75 -5.90 -11.01
C LYS A 484 -41.79 -5.60 -12.17
N THR A 485 -40.55 -6.02 -11.99
CA THR A 485 -39.52 -6.15 -13.06
C THR A 485 -39.28 -7.62 -13.37
N ALA A 486 -38.93 -7.96 -14.61
CA ALA A 486 -38.60 -9.33 -15.02
C ALA A 486 -37.46 -9.33 -16.04
N TYR A 487 -36.65 -10.40 -16.02
CA TYR A 487 -35.45 -10.51 -16.85
C TYR A 487 -35.83 -10.53 -18.33
N PRO A 488 -35.11 -9.84 -19.23
CA PRO A 488 -35.51 -9.66 -20.64
C PRO A 488 -35.33 -10.92 -21.51
N VAL A 489 -36.07 -11.98 -21.19
CA VAL A 489 -36.19 -13.23 -21.93
C VAL A 489 -37.67 -13.57 -22.06
N LYS A 490 -38.19 -13.69 -23.29
CA LYS A 490 -39.59 -14.03 -23.50
C LYS A 490 -39.89 -15.43 -22.98
N LYS A 491 -40.96 -15.56 -22.19
CA LYS A 491 -41.47 -16.81 -21.58
C LYS A 491 -41.63 -17.97 -22.59
N ASP A 492 -42.04 -17.67 -23.82
CA ASP A 492 -42.20 -18.63 -24.92
C ASP A 492 -40.86 -19.13 -25.49
N GLN A 493 -39.78 -18.36 -25.33
CA GLN A 493 -38.42 -18.65 -25.83
C GLN A 493 -37.52 -19.25 -24.73
N LYS A 494 -38.09 -19.46 -23.54
CA LYS A 494 -37.42 -19.82 -22.27
C LYS A 494 -36.49 -21.04 -22.34
N SER A 495 -36.87 -22.08 -23.08
CA SER A 495 -36.10 -23.34 -23.21
C SER A 495 -35.13 -23.36 -24.40
N THR A 496 -35.29 -22.43 -25.35
CA THR A 496 -34.52 -22.37 -26.60
C THR A 496 -33.46 -21.27 -26.62
N VAL A 497 -33.59 -20.27 -25.75
CA VAL A 497 -32.64 -19.15 -25.63
C VAL A 497 -31.33 -19.60 -24.96
N LYS A 498 -30.21 -19.07 -25.44
CA LYS A 498 -28.87 -19.30 -24.89
C LYS A 498 -28.28 -18.02 -24.32
N ILE A 499 -28.44 -17.81 -23.02
CA ILE A 499 -27.84 -16.68 -22.31
C ILE A 499 -26.50 -17.11 -21.70
N ASN A 500 -25.41 -16.61 -22.27
CA ASN A 500 -24.05 -16.78 -21.76
C ASN A 500 -23.56 -15.47 -21.09
N SER A 501 -22.39 -15.45 -20.46
CA SER A 501 -21.86 -14.25 -19.78
C SER A 501 -20.87 -13.47 -20.64
N LEU A 502 -20.87 -12.15 -20.48
CA LEU A 502 -19.78 -11.28 -20.93
C LEU A 502 -19.18 -10.46 -19.78
N ILE A 503 -17.98 -9.92 -20.00
CA ILE A 503 -17.31 -8.95 -19.12
C ILE A 503 -16.91 -7.73 -19.97
N ASN A 504 -17.19 -6.54 -19.46
CA ASN A 504 -16.84 -5.24 -20.03
C ASN A 504 -15.48 -4.77 -19.49
N ALA A 505 -14.81 -3.89 -20.25
CA ALA A 505 -13.51 -3.33 -19.87
C ALA A 505 -13.60 -2.16 -18.87
N THR A 506 -14.81 -1.73 -18.49
CA THR A 506 -15.08 -0.55 -17.65
C THR A 506 -16.03 -0.89 -16.48
N PRO A 507 -16.27 0.04 -15.54
CA PRO A 507 -17.26 -0.15 -14.48
C PRO A 507 -18.73 -0.03 -14.92
N LEU A 508 -18.99 0.16 -16.22
CA LEU A 508 -20.34 0.26 -16.77
C LEU A 508 -20.86 -1.15 -17.12
N ASN A 509 -22.06 -1.49 -16.66
CA ASN A 509 -22.79 -2.70 -17.03
C ASN A 509 -23.55 -2.50 -18.34
N SER A 510 -24.15 -1.32 -18.56
CA SER A 510 -24.94 -0.98 -19.76
C SER A 510 -24.30 0.10 -20.63
N TYR A 511 -23.91 -0.26 -21.87
CA TYR A 511 -23.41 0.66 -22.91
C TYR A 511 -24.49 1.13 -23.90
N GLY A 512 -25.76 0.86 -23.63
CA GLY A 512 -26.86 1.25 -24.51
C GLY A 512 -26.90 2.77 -24.69
N ASP A 513 -26.90 3.23 -25.94
CA ASP A 513 -26.79 4.65 -26.27
C ASP A 513 -28.09 5.42 -25.97
N GLU A 514 -28.27 5.83 -24.71
CA GLU A 514 -29.49 6.51 -24.20
C GLU A 514 -29.27 7.35 -22.93
N GLY A 515 -30.23 8.25 -22.65
CA GLY A 515 -30.22 9.21 -21.53
C GLY A 515 -29.88 8.66 -20.16
N ILE A 516 -30.47 7.52 -19.79
CA ILE A 516 -30.20 6.93 -18.47
C ILE A 516 -28.75 6.43 -18.35
N GLY A 517 -28.13 5.98 -19.45
CA GLY A 517 -26.73 5.55 -19.45
C GLY A 517 -25.77 6.70 -19.09
N VAL A 518 -25.96 7.87 -19.71
CA VAL A 518 -25.16 9.07 -19.38
C VAL A 518 -25.40 9.52 -17.93
N PHE A 519 -26.66 9.55 -17.47
CA PHE A 519 -26.97 10.01 -16.11
C PHE A 519 -26.50 9.01 -15.03
N ASP A 520 -26.52 7.71 -15.29
CA ASP A 520 -25.96 6.67 -14.42
C ASP A 520 -24.43 6.69 -14.42
N ALA A 521 -23.78 7.04 -15.53
CA ALA A 521 -22.32 7.17 -15.63
C ALA A 521 -21.78 8.43 -14.90
N LEU A 522 -22.51 9.54 -14.95
CA LEU A 522 -22.09 10.86 -14.44
C LEU A 522 -22.72 11.26 -13.09
N GLY A 523 -23.63 10.45 -12.53
CA GLY A 523 -24.24 10.74 -11.23
C GLY A 523 -25.32 11.83 -11.27
N LEU A 524 -26.02 11.98 -12.38
CA LEU A 524 -26.95 13.10 -12.63
C LEU A 524 -28.40 12.83 -12.23
N ASN A 525 -28.71 11.64 -11.72
CA ASN A 525 -30.04 11.31 -11.22
C ASN A 525 -30.24 11.82 -9.79
N TYR A 526 -31.24 12.67 -9.57
CA TYR A 526 -31.57 13.26 -8.27
C TYR A 526 -33.07 13.15 -7.99
N ASN A 527 -33.45 13.15 -6.71
CA ASN A 527 -34.85 13.18 -6.30
C ASN A 527 -35.45 14.61 -6.40
N PHE A 528 -36.78 14.73 -6.30
CA PHE A 528 -37.51 16.01 -6.30
C PHE A 528 -38.09 16.36 -4.92
N LYS A 529 -37.40 15.98 -3.83
CA LYS A 529 -37.83 16.20 -2.44
C LYS A 529 -37.11 17.43 -1.87
N SER A 530 -37.59 17.94 -0.73
CA SER A 530 -36.98 19.10 -0.05
C SER A 530 -35.51 18.88 0.29
N ASN A 531 -35.15 17.64 0.61
CA ASN A 531 -33.77 17.18 0.77
C ASN A 531 -33.41 16.43 -0.50
N GLN A 532 -32.80 17.12 -1.45
CA GLN A 532 -32.31 16.48 -2.67
C GLN A 532 -31.18 15.50 -2.36
N GLU A 533 -31.35 14.25 -2.79
CA GLU A 533 -30.31 13.22 -2.75
C GLU A 533 -30.08 12.67 -4.16
N ARG A 534 -28.81 12.37 -4.46
CA ARG A 534 -28.40 11.68 -5.68
C ARG A 534 -28.82 10.21 -5.61
N LEU A 535 -29.57 9.76 -6.61
CA LEU A 535 -30.14 8.43 -6.70
C LEU A 535 -29.08 7.45 -7.25
N PRO A 536 -28.70 6.39 -6.52
CA PRO A 536 -27.59 5.51 -6.92
C PRO A 536 -28.01 4.38 -7.86
N SER A 537 -27.17 4.07 -8.86
CA SER A 537 -27.16 2.76 -9.52
C SER A 537 -26.62 1.69 -8.57
N ARG A 538 -27.00 0.42 -8.78
CA ARG A 538 -26.43 -0.76 -8.10
C ARG A 538 -25.65 -1.69 -9.04
N THR A 539 -25.54 -1.33 -10.33
CA THR A 539 -24.86 -2.14 -11.37
C THR A 539 -23.71 -1.43 -12.07
N ASP A 540 -23.76 -0.10 -12.15
CA ASP A 540 -22.87 0.73 -12.96
C ASP A 540 -22.09 1.70 -12.06
N GLN A 541 -20.80 1.93 -12.35
CA GLN A 541 -19.89 2.77 -11.55
C GLN A 541 -19.78 2.32 -10.08
N ILE A 542 -19.85 1.01 -9.82
CA ILE A 542 -19.80 0.46 -8.45
C ILE A 542 -18.35 0.24 -8.03
N PHE A 543 -17.87 1.11 -7.14
CA PHE A 543 -16.62 0.96 -6.42
C PHE A 543 -16.78 -0.04 -5.27
N VAL A 544 -15.77 -0.86 -5.02
CA VAL A 544 -15.78 -1.96 -4.05
C VAL A 544 -14.48 -1.94 -3.26
N TYR A 545 -14.56 -2.16 -1.95
CA TYR A 545 -13.40 -2.14 -1.06
C TYR A 545 -13.59 -3.05 0.15
N GLY A 546 -12.49 -3.36 0.85
CA GLY A 546 -12.57 -4.06 2.12
C GLY A 546 -11.23 -4.33 2.78
N ILE A 547 -11.32 -4.91 3.98
CA ILE A 547 -10.22 -5.46 4.75
C ILE A 547 -10.44 -6.97 4.90
N VAL A 548 -9.38 -7.76 4.75
CA VAL A 548 -9.45 -9.22 4.64
C VAL A 548 -8.48 -9.84 5.64
N SER A 549 -9.03 -10.65 6.54
CA SER A 549 -8.28 -11.27 7.63
C SER A 549 -7.45 -12.48 7.20
N PRO A 550 -6.41 -12.86 7.96
CA PRO A 550 -5.66 -14.10 7.74
C PRO A 550 -6.51 -15.37 7.63
N ASN A 551 -7.71 -15.43 8.21
CA ASN A 551 -8.61 -16.58 8.07
C ASN A 551 -9.38 -16.55 6.74
N GLU A 552 -9.85 -15.39 6.31
CA GLU A 552 -10.50 -15.19 5.01
C GLU A 552 -9.54 -15.41 3.83
N LEU A 553 -8.25 -15.14 4.04
CA LEU A 553 -7.16 -15.52 3.12
C LEU A 553 -6.95 -17.04 3.07
N ARG A 554 -6.95 -17.74 4.21
CA ARG A 554 -6.89 -19.22 4.25
C ARG A 554 -8.08 -19.88 3.55
N SER A 555 -9.29 -19.34 3.73
CA SER A 555 -10.48 -19.77 2.98
C SER A 555 -10.32 -19.55 1.47
N ALA A 556 -9.72 -18.43 1.04
CA ALA A 556 -9.41 -18.21 -0.37
C ALA A 556 -8.39 -19.21 -0.92
N LYS A 557 -7.33 -19.53 -0.16
CA LYS A 557 -6.36 -20.57 -0.51
C LYS A 557 -7.03 -21.95 -0.60
N SER A 558 -7.90 -22.30 0.35
CA SER A 558 -8.71 -23.54 0.31
C SER A 558 -9.64 -23.61 -0.92
N SER A 559 -10.10 -22.46 -1.44
CA SER A 559 -10.86 -22.40 -2.70
C SER A 559 -9.97 -22.63 -3.93
N ALA A 560 -8.78 -22.01 -3.98
CA ALA A 560 -7.83 -22.18 -5.08
C ALA A 560 -7.33 -23.63 -5.25
N ASP A 561 -7.08 -24.31 -4.13
CA ASP A 561 -6.60 -25.70 -4.10
C ASP A 561 -7.74 -26.74 -4.14
N SER A 562 -9.01 -26.31 -4.24
CA SER A 562 -10.16 -27.22 -4.27
C SER A 562 -10.18 -28.09 -5.53
N THR A 563 -10.68 -29.33 -5.37
CA THR A 563 -10.76 -30.33 -6.44
C THR A 563 -12.22 -30.70 -6.75
N GLY A 564 -12.55 -30.79 -8.03
CA GLY A 564 -13.88 -31.15 -8.51
C GLY A 564 -14.89 -29.99 -8.50
N SER A 565 -15.33 -29.55 -7.32
CA SER A 565 -16.39 -28.54 -7.14
C SER A 565 -15.85 -27.20 -6.65
N ASP A 566 -16.48 -26.10 -7.05
CA ASP A 566 -16.12 -24.74 -6.65
C ASP A 566 -16.41 -24.44 -5.16
N THR A 567 -15.41 -24.65 -4.29
CA THR A 567 -15.43 -24.15 -2.91
C THR A 567 -15.54 -22.62 -2.91
N LYS A 568 -16.52 -22.09 -2.17
CA LYS A 568 -16.76 -20.64 -2.07
C LYS A 568 -16.02 -20.03 -0.87
N VAL A 569 -15.72 -18.75 -0.99
CA VAL A 569 -15.11 -17.87 0.03
C VAL A 569 -16.13 -16.80 0.42
N ASN A 570 -16.12 -16.35 1.66
CA ASN A 570 -16.88 -15.17 2.11
C ASN A 570 -15.90 -14.17 2.71
N TRP A 571 -15.93 -12.92 2.24
CA TRP A 571 -15.15 -11.80 2.79
C TRP A 571 -16.10 -10.80 3.45
N SER A 572 -16.09 -10.81 4.79
CA SER A 572 -17.11 -10.19 5.64
C SER A 572 -16.93 -8.70 5.86
N ASN A 573 -15.70 -8.19 5.87
CA ASN A 573 -15.40 -6.78 6.09
C ASN A 573 -15.21 -6.04 4.74
N THR A 574 -16.20 -6.17 3.87
CA THR A 574 -16.25 -5.55 2.53
C THR A 574 -17.50 -4.68 2.35
N GLN A 575 -17.49 -3.77 1.37
CA GLN A 575 -18.56 -2.81 1.13
C GLN A 575 -18.52 -2.30 -0.32
N SER A 576 -19.65 -1.79 -0.83
CA SER A 576 -19.75 -1.19 -2.16
C SER A 576 -20.31 0.24 -2.15
N ARG A 577 -19.93 1.04 -3.14
CA ARG A 577 -20.31 2.45 -3.26
C ARG A 577 -20.53 2.83 -4.72
N TYR A 578 -21.65 3.50 -5.01
CA TYR A 578 -21.86 4.16 -6.31
C TYR A 578 -20.96 5.41 -6.43
N LEU A 579 -19.96 5.33 -7.33
CA LEU A 579 -18.92 6.34 -7.53
C LEU A 579 -18.79 6.68 -9.03
N PRO A 580 -19.69 7.51 -9.58
CA PRO A 580 -19.66 7.97 -10.97
C PRO A 580 -18.47 8.92 -11.27
N VAL A 581 -18.20 9.15 -12.56
CA VAL A 581 -17.24 10.19 -13.02
C VAL A 581 -17.87 11.57 -12.79
N PRO A 582 -17.09 12.63 -12.49
CA PRO A 582 -17.61 13.98 -12.36
C PRO A 582 -18.33 14.46 -13.62
N TYR A 583 -19.55 14.98 -13.47
CA TYR A 583 -20.35 15.47 -14.59
C TYR A 583 -19.68 16.62 -15.36
N ASN A 584 -18.91 17.47 -14.66
CA ASN A 584 -18.16 18.59 -15.22
C ASN A 584 -16.92 18.17 -16.03
N TYR A 585 -16.62 16.88 -16.14
CA TYR A 585 -15.68 16.34 -17.14
C TYR A 585 -16.35 16.18 -18.53
N SER A 586 -17.64 16.51 -18.68
CA SER A 586 -18.38 16.50 -19.95
C SER A 586 -18.95 17.88 -20.28
N GLU A 587 -18.92 18.26 -21.56
CA GLU A 587 -19.43 19.56 -22.00
C GLU A 587 -20.96 19.61 -22.03
N GLY A 588 -21.53 20.79 -21.76
CA GLY A 588 -22.98 21.03 -21.72
C GLY A 588 -23.67 20.68 -20.40
N ILE A 589 -22.96 20.07 -19.44
CA ILE A 589 -23.51 19.67 -18.14
C ILE A 589 -22.81 20.45 -17.02
N ILE A 590 -23.44 21.53 -16.57
CA ILE A 590 -22.86 22.48 -15.60
C ILE A 590 -23.29 22.22 -14.15
N ASP A 591 -24.29 21.36 -13.93
CA ASP A 591 -24.98 21.21 -12.65
C ASP A 591 -25.61 19.82 -12.43
N ALA A 592 -25.76 19.46 -11.15
CA ALA A 592 -26.25 18.17 -10.68
C ALA A 592 -27.40 18.35 -9.67
N ASP A 593 -28.54 18.83 -10.18
CA ASP A 593 -29.80 19.04 -9.46
C ASP A 593 -30.92 18.13 -10.01
N GLY A 594 -32.03 17.95 -9.29
CA GLY A 594 -33.24 17.30 -9.79
C GLY A 594 -33.87 18.00 -10.99
N PHE A 595 -33.93 19.34 -10.99
CA PHE A 595 -34.42 20.12 -12.13
C PHE A 595 -33.45 20.03 -13.31
N LYS A 596 -33.98 19.73 -14.51
CA LYS A 596 -33.20 19.60 -15.74
C LYS A 596 -33.70 20.59 -16.78
N ARG A 597 -32.84 21.52 -17.20
CA ARG A 597 -33.14 22.46 -18.30
C ARG A 597 -33.48 21.70 -19.60
N PRO A 598 -34.33 22.23 -20.50
CA PRO A 598 -34.83 21.50 -21.67
C PRO A 598 -33.73 20.96 -22.60
N GLU A 599 -32.62 21.69 -22.77
CA GLU A 599 -31.48 21.29 -23.60
C GLU A 599 -30.74 20.05 -23.06
N ASN A 600 -30.82 19.78 -21.74
CA ASN A 600 -30.29 18.56 -21.13
C ASN A 600 -31.03 17.28 -21.59
N ARG A 601 -32.12 17.41 -22.35
CA ARG A 601 -32.85 16.31 -23.01
C ARG A 601 -32.45 16.11 -24.48
N GLY A 602 -31.58 16.97 -25.02
CA GLY A 602 -31.09 16.92 -26.40
C GLY A 602 -30.02 15.86 -26.59
N ALA A 603 -30.09 15.12 -27.71
CA ALA A 603 -29.22 13.95 -27.96
C ALA A 603 -27.72 14.21 -27.76
N SER A 604 -27.24 15.40 -28.15
CA SER A 604 -25.84 15.86 -28.02
C SER A 604 -25.29 15.89 -26.58
N VAL A 605 -26.13 15.89 -25.56
CA VAL A 605 -25.74 15.79 -24.13
C VAL A 605 -26.42 14.62 -23.41
N THR A 606 -27.18 13.80 -24.15
CA THR A 606 -28.04 12.74 -23.61
C THR A 606 -27.55 11.34 -23.96
N THR A 607 -26.80 11.13 -25.04
CA THR A 607 -26.31 9.81 -25.45
C THR A 607 -24.78 9.73 -25.40
N PHE A 608 -24.22 8.53 -25.20
CA PHE A 608 -22.77 8.32 -25.16
C PHE A 608 -22.10 8.68 -26.51
N SER A 609 -22.81 8.47 -27.61
CA SER A 609 -22.38 8.86 -28.96
C SER A 609 -22.34 10.38 -29.19
N GLY A 610 -23.18 11.15 -28.48
CA GLY A 610 -23.24 12.61 -28.58
C GLY A 610 -22.38 13.35 -27.56
N LEU A 611 -22.22 12.79 -26.36
CA LEU A 611 -21.59 13.43 -25.20
C LEU A 611 -20.10 13.74 -25.44
N LYS A 612 -19.77 15.03 -25.54
CA LYS A 612 -18.39 15.51 -25.71
C LYS A 612 -17.65 15.53 -24.36
N SER A 613 -16.49 14.87 -24.32
CA SER A 613 -15.56 14.90 -23.18
C SER A 613 -14.77 16.21 -23.14
N ILE A 614 -14.55 16.73 -21.92
CA ILE A 614 -13.56 17.75 -21.58
C ILE A 614 -12.61 17.27 -20.46
N ALA A 615 -12.54 15.94 -20.30
CA ALA A 615 -11.48 15.12 -19.69
C ALA A 615 -10.08 15.73 -19.42
N PRO A 616 -9.74 16.36 -18.27
CA PRO A 616 -8.36 16.83 -18.06
C PRO A 616 -7.40 15.73 -17.55
N ASP A 617 -7.92 14.63 -16.99
CA ASP A 617 -7.16 13.61 -16.25
C ASP A 617 -6.47 12.54 -17.12
N GLY A 618 -6.16 12.90 -18.37
CA GLY A 618 -5.41 12.07 -19.32
C GLY A 618 -6.24 11.11 -20.20
N PHE A 619 -7.53 10.89 -19.91
CA PHE A 619 -8.41 9.99 -20.68
C PHE A 619 -9.33 10.74 -21.65
N ALA A 620 -9.44 10.25 -22.90
CA ALA A 620 -10.31 10.86 -23.91
C ALA A 620 -11.82 10.69 -23.66
N ASN A 621 -12.24 9.68 -22.87
CA ASN A 621 -13.63 9.51 -22.43
C ASN A 621 -13.89 10.24 -21.09
N SER A 622 -15.14 10.63 -20.86
CA SER A 622 -15.62 11.24 -19.61
C SER A 622 -16.67 10.38 -18.88
N ILE A 623 -16.82 9.10 -19.24
CA ILE A 623 -17.91 8.23 -18.74
C ILE A 623 -17.46 6.99 -17.98
N ALA A 624 -16.28 6.44 -18.23
CA ALA A 624 -15.76 5.30 -17.48
C ALA A 624 -14.92 5.79 -16.29
N ASN A 625 -15.25 5.35 -15.07
CA ASN A 625 -14.42 5.65 -13.92
C ASN A 625 -13.20 4.71 -13.85
N PHE A 626 -12.14 5.18 -13.20
CA PHE A 626 -10.84 4.54 -13.04
C PHE A 626 -10.33 4.84 -11.63
N SER A 627 -9.62 3.89 -11.02
CA SER A 627 -9.07 4.03 -9.67
C SER A 627 -7.69 3.40 -9.58
N VAL A 628 -6.75 4.07 -8.90
CA VAL A 628 -5.34 3.65 -8.90
C VAL A 628 -4.61 4.02 -7.60
N GLY A 629 -3.59 3.24 -7.26
CA GLY A 629 -2.67 3.52 -6.16
C GLY A 629 -3.33 3.43 -4.79
N LEU A 630 -4.04 2.34 -4.49
CA LEU A 630 -4.46 2.09 -3.11
C LEU A 630 -3.23 1.98 -2.20
N LYS A 631 -3.15 2.82 -1.16
CA LYS A 631 -2.11 2.74 -0.13
C LYS A 631 -2.70 2.96 1.27
N ALA A 632 -2.38 2.07 2.18
CA ALA A 632 -2.69 2.13 3.59
C ALA A 632 -1.55 2.75 4.42
N GLY A 633 -1.89 3.25 5.60
CA GLY A 633 -0.95 3.89 6.51
C GLY A 633 -1.47 3.95 7.95
N ILE A 634 -0.59 3.63 8.90
CA ILE A 634 -0.82 3.80 10.35
C ILE A 634 -0.65 5.28 10.69
N ASP A 635 -1.64 5.85 11.38
CA ASP A 635 -1.67 7.26 11.78
C ASP A 635 -0.62 7.53 12.88
N PRO A 636 0.30 8.52 12.71
CA PRO A 636 1.24 8.90 13.76
C PRO A 636 0.55 9.57 14.97
N ASN A 637 -0.65 10.13 14.80
CA ASN A 637 -1.32 10.88 15.85
C ASN A 637 -1.72 9.99 17.03
N PRO A 638 -1.34 10.31 18.29
CA PRO A 638 -1.64 9.49 19.44
C PRO A 638 -3.15 9.35 19.70
N VAL A 639 -3.63 8.10 19.81
CA VAL A 639 -4.97 7.77 20.29
C VAL A 639 -5.04 7.73 21.83
N MET A 640 -6.25 7.78 22.39
CA MET A 640 -6.48 7.59 23.82
C MET A 640 -5.82 6.31 24.35
N SER A 641 -5.07 6.45 25.45
CA SER A 641 -4.42 5.36 26.19
C SER A 641 -5.36 4.16 26.42
N GLY A 642 -5.02 3.00 25.84
CA GLY A 642 -5.80 1.76 25.93
C GLY A 642 -6.51 1.38 24.64
N LYS A 643 -6.50 2.26 23.62
CA LYS A 643 -6.95 1.96 22.26
C LYS A 643 -5.76 1.54 21.38
N LYS A 644 -6.00 0.76 20.33
CA LYS A 644 -5.02 0.50 19.25
C LYS A 644 -4.88 1.76 18.40
N ALA A 645 -3.68 2.02 17.86
CA ALA A 645 -3.44 3.13 16.93
C ALA A 645 -4.34 3.02 15.68
N ASN A 646 -4.77 4.16 15.15
CA ASN A 646 -5.59 4.23 13.96
C ASN A 646 -4.79 3.86 12.70
N TYR A 647 -5.50 3.35 11.70
CA TYR A 647 -4.98 3.24 10.34
C TYR A 647 -6.10 3.51 9.34
N GLY A 648 -5.72 3.99 8.17
CA GLY A 648 -6.61 4.29 7.06
C GLY A 648 -5.94 3.93 5.74
N ALA A 649 -6.70 3.95 4.66
CA ALA A 649 -6.14 3.86 3.31
C ALA A 649 -6.71 4.95 2.41
N VAL A 650 -5.94 5.34 1.40
CA VAL A 650 -6.37 6.28 0.37
C VAL A 650 -6.14 5.69 -1.01
N VAL A 651 -6.93 6.15 -1.97
CA VAL A 651 -6.88 5.72 -3.37
C VAL A 651 -7.42 6.84 -4.25
N LEU A 652 -6.76 7.10 -5.37
CA LEU A 652 -7.18 8.14 -6.30
C LEU A 652 -8.19 7.57 -7.30
N THR A 653 -9.17 8.38 -7.67
CA THR A 653 -10.21 8.09 -8.66
C THR A 653 -10.39 9.28 -9.59
N ARG A 654 -11.11 9.14 -10.70
CA ARG A 654 -11.29 10.26 -11.65
C ARG A 654 -11.98 11.45 -10.97
N GLY A 655 -11.23 12.53 -10.77
CA GLY A 655 -11.70 13.77 -10.16
C GLY A 655 -11.86 13.76 -8.63
N GLY A 656 -11.22 12.84 -7.91
CA GLY A 656 -11.17 12.93 -6.44
C GLY A 656 -10.44 11.79 -5.73
N VAL A 657 -10.08 12.03 -4.47
CA VAL A 657 -9.49 11.04 -3.57
C VAL A 657 -10.57 10.37 -2.73
N VAL A 658 -10.49 9.04 -2.62
CA VAL A 658 -11.28 8.25 -1.67
C VAL A 658 -10.43 7.93 -0.45
N ARG A 659 -10.99 8.10 0.75
CA ARG A 659 -10.46 7.54 2.00
C ARG A 659 -11.29 6.35 2.45
N LEU A 660 -10.60 5.29 2.86
CA LEU A 660 -11.15 4.10 3.50
C LEU A 660 -10.84 4.13 4.99
N ASN A 661 -11.89 4.03 5.82
CA ASN A 661 -11.80 4.17 7.27
C ASN A 661 -12.06 2.82 7.96
N PHE A 662 -11.21 2.46 8.92
CA PHE A 662 -11.24 1.19 9.64
C PHE A 662 -11.37 1.43 11.15
N ASN A 663 -11.96 0.46 11.87
CA ASN A 663 -11.90 0.42 13.31
C ASN A 663 -10.71 -0.49 13.72
N PRO A 664 -9.59 0.05 14.21
CA PRO A 664 -8.44 -0.77 14.56
C PRO A 664 -8.74 -1.73 15.72
N GLY A 665 -9.74 -1.44 16.57
CA GLY A 665 -10.08 -2.25 17.74
C GLY A 665 -10.29 -3.73 17.40
N ASN A 666 -11.14 -3.98 16.40
CA ASN A 666 -11.54 -5.30 15.88
C ASN A 666 -11.09 -5.54 14.43
N ASP A 667 -10.34 -4.61 13.84
CA ASP A 667 -9.80 -4.68 12.48
C ASP A 667 -10.90 -4.84 11.39
N SER A 668 -12.01 -4.11 11.56
CA SER A 668 -13.15 -4.07 10.63
C SER A 668 -13.24 -2.74 9.87
N LEU A 669 -14.16 -2.67 8.90
CA LEU A 669 -14.62 -1.39 8.36
C LEU A 669 -15.23 -0.51 9.47
N LEU A 670 -15.02 0.80 9.39
CA LEU A 670 -15.67 1.76 10.30
C LEU A 670 -17.17 1.89 9.98
N SER A 671 -18.00 1.90 11.01
CA SER A 671 -19.46 1.93 10.89
C SER A 671 -20.09 2.80 11.99
N THR A 672 -21.33 3.22 11.75
CA THR A 672 -22.14 4.01 12.70
C THR A 672 -23.52 3.36 12.87
N THR A 673 -24.29 3.80 13.87
CA THR A 673 -25.56 3.17 14.24
C THR A 673 -26.74 3.62 13.37
N ASP A 674 -26.68 4.81 12.78
CA ASP A 674 -27.75 5.32 11.91
C ASP A 674 -27.59 4.83 10.47
N ASN A 675 -28.58 4.07 9.99
CA ASN A 675 -28.65 3.52 8.64
C ASN A 675 -29.07 4.56 7.57
N ASN A 676 -29.51 5.76 7.97
CA ASN A 676 -29.72 6.87 7.04
C ASN A 676 -28.38 7.44 6.56
N ILE A 677 -27.35 7.39 7.40
CA ILE A 677 -25.99 7.85 7.07
C ILE A 677 -25.32 6.82 6.15
N ALA A 678 -24.64 7.32 5.12
CA ALA A 678 -23.86 6.47 4.22
C ALA A 678 -22.70 5.78 4.98
N PRO A 679 -22.40 4.48 4.74
CA PRO A 679 -21.35 3.74 5.45
C PRO A 679 -20.03 4.51 5.62
N ILE A 680 -19.71 4.87 6.87
CA ILE A 680 -18.64 5.82 7.20
C ILE A 680 -17.21 5.27 7.03
N SER A 681 -17.11 4.02 6.54
CA SER A 681 -15.87 3.42 6.04
C SER A 681 -15.41 3.96 4.68
N PHE A 682 -16.18 4.82 4.03
CA PHE A 682 -15.82 5.50 2.78
C PHE A 682 -16.10 7.00 2.90
N SER A 683 -15.14 7.81 2.47
CA SER A 683 -15.31 9.25 2.24
C SER A 683 -14.65 9.64 0.90
N PHE A 684 -15.19 10.64 0.20
CA PHE A 684 -14.69 11.11 -1.10
C PHE A 684 -14.57 12.63 -1.11
N THR A 685 -13.39 13.12 -1.49
CA THR A 685 -13.09 14.56 -1.62
C THR A 685 -12.75 14.86 -3.08
N PRO A 686 -13.52 15.75 -3.75
CA PRO A 686 -13.21 16.16 -5.12
C PRO A 686 -11.82 16.77 -5.27
N PHE A 687 -11.23 16.59 -6.45
CA PHE A 687 -10.03 17.32 -6.88
C PHE A 687 -10.35 18.79 -7.19
N THR A 688 -9.32 19.65 -7.11
CA THR A 688 -9.30 20.95 -7.76
C THR A 688 -8.80 20.80 -9.20
N ALA A 689 -8.75 21.91 -9.95
CA ALA A 689 -8.19 21.91 -11.29
C ALA A 689 -6.72 21.42 -11.37
N ALA A 690 -5.94 21.56 -10.29
CA ALA A 690 -4.53 21.15 -10.27
C ALA A 690 -4.36 19.63 -10.21
N GLU A 691 -5.10 18.93 -9.36
CA GLU A 691 -5.07 17.45 -9.28
C GLU A 691 -5.82 16.83 -10.46
N SER A 692 -6.91 17.46 -10.93
CA SER A 692 -7.64 17.05 -12.13
C SER A 692 -6.81 17.11 -13.41
N ALA A 693 -5.78 17.96 -13.48
CA ALA A 693 -4.88 18.06 -14.64
C ALA A 693 -3.78 16.99 -14.66
N VAL A 694 -3.67 16.14 -13.62
CA VAL A 694 -2.68 15.06 -13.57
C VAL A 694 -3.18 13.85 -14.35
N ASP A 695 -2.37 13.37 -15.29
CA ASP A 695 -2.68 12.24 -16.15
C ASP A 695 -2.68 10.92 -15.36
N LEU A 696 -3.86 10.43 -14.99
CA LEU A 696 -4.01 9.26 -14.12
C LEU A 696 -3.49 7.96 -14.76
N THR A 697 -3.25 7.92 -16.08
CA THR A 697 -2.61 6.77 -16.74
C THR A 697 -1.12 6.67 -16.46
N THR A 698 -0.48 7.77 -16.02
CA THR A 698 0.97 7.87 -15.77
C THR A 698 1.40 7.54 -14.34
N PHE A 699 0.50 6.96 -13.54
CA PHE A 699 0.80 6.54 -12.17
C PHE A 699 1.95 5.52 -12.12
N LYS A 700 3.05 5.88 -11.44
CA LYS A 700 4.25 5.06 -11.28
C LYS A 700 4.22 4.28 -9.96
N GLU A 701 4.05 4.98 -8.85
CA GLU A 701 4.08 4.41 -7.50
C GLU A 701 3.40 5.33 -6.46
N VAL A 702 3.11 4.77 -5.28
CA VAL A 702 2.57 5.50 -4.13
C VAL A 702 3.33 5.12 -2.87
N THR A 703 3.79 6.10 -2.11
CA THR A 703 4.51 5.90 -0.84
C THR A 703 3.70 6.43 0.34
N TYR A 704 4.04 5.98 1.54
CA TYR A 704 3.50 6.50 2.80
C TYR A 704 4.66 6.76 3.76
N ASN A 705 4.81 8.01 4.22
CA ASN A 705 5.77 8.36 5.24
C ASN A 705 5.05 8.31 6.60
N GLN A 706 5.43 7.37 7.47
CA GLN A 706 4.72 7.13 8.73
C GLN A 706 4.90 8.24 9.77
N GLU A 707 5.97 9.04 9.69
CA GLU A 707 6.26 10.11 10.64
C GLU A 707 5.38 11.34 10.39
N SER A 708 5.34 11.81 9.14
CA SER A 708 4.41 12.87 8.68
C SER A 708 2.95 12.41 8.60
N GLY A 709 2.73 11.11 8.43
CA GLY A 709 1.40 10.55 8.18
C GLY A 709 0.84 10.86 6.79
N LEU A 710 1.68 11.29 5.84
CA LEU A 710 1.28 11.68 4.48
C LEU A 710 1.54 10.57 3.45
N TRP A 711 0.70 10.55 2.41
CA TRP A 711 0.94 9.74 1.21
C TRP A 711 1.46 10.61 0.06
N SER A 712 2.38 10.08 -0.74
CA SER A 712 2.86 10.73 -1.97
C SER A 712 2.59 9.85 -3.18
N TYR A 713 1.79 10.35 -4.12
CA TYR A 713 1.45 9.70 -5.39
C TYR A 713 2.32 10.25 -6.51
N ILE A 714 3.10 9.39 -7.15
CA ILE A 714 4.11 9.78 -8.13
C ILE A 714 3.63 9.41 -9.53
N PHE A 715 3.59 10.41 -10.41
CA PHE A 715 3.18 10.29 -11.81
C PHE A 715 4.37 10.63 -12.72
N ASP A 716 4.64 9.79 -13.70
CA ASP A 716 5.83 9.87 -14.56
C ASP A 716 5.41 9.85 -16.04
N SER A 717 5.57 10.99 -16.72
CA SER A 717 5.06 11.16 -18.09
C SER A 717 5.79 10.28 -19.10
N SER A 718 6.94 9.69 -18.75
CA SER A 718 7.61 8.69 -19.59
C SER A 718 6.81 7.39 -19.76
N LEU A 719 5.77 7.17 -18.93
CA LEU A 719 4.81 6.09 -19.06
C LEU A 719 3.72 6.34 -20.13
N LYS A 720 3.63 7.53 -20.72
CA LYS A 720 2.71 7.80 -21.83
C LYS A 720 3.10 6.97 -23.07
N PRO A 721 2.13 6.47 -23.86
CA PRO A 721 2.43 5.78 -25.11
C PRO A 721 3.11 6.71 -26.11
N SER A 722 3.99 6.17 -26.96
CA SER A 722 4.78 6.97 -27.90
C SER A 722 3.98 7.62 -29.04
N HIS A 723 2.77 7.12 -29.32
CA HIS A 723 1.88 7.63 -30.37
C HIS A 723 0.42 7.66 -29.88
N ASP A 724 -0.37 8.57 -30.46
CA ASP A 724 -1.79 8.71 -30.20
C ASP A 724 -2.66 7.73 -31.00
N GLY A 725 -3.98 7.73 -30.77
CA GLY A 725 -4.93 6.91 -31.51
C GLY A 725 -5.01 7.21 -33.03
N LYS A 726 -4.43 8.33 -33.50
CA LYS A 726 -4.25 8.67 -34.91
C LYS A 726 -2.80 8.48 -35.39
N GLN A 727 -2.00 7.72 -34.63
CA GLN A 727 -0.59 7.44 -34.92
C GLN A 727 0.26 8.71 -35.10
N THR A 728 -0.06 9.77 -34.36
CA THR A 728 0.73 11.00 -34.20
C THR A 728 1.71 10.80 -33.03
N PRO A 729 3.00 11.14 -33.15
CA PRO A 729 3.93 11.07 -32.03
C PRO A 729 3.49 11.93 -30.83
N VAL A 730 3.59 11.37 -29.63
CA VAL A 730 3.28 12.05 -28.37
C VAL A 730 4.50 12.85 -27.92
N THR A 731 4.30 14.14 -27.59
CA THR A 731 5.39 15.10 -27.31
C THR A 731 5.42 15.61 -25.87
N ASP A 732 4.42 15.26 -25.06
CA ASP A 732 4.29 15.61 -23.63
C ASP A 732 4.65 14.42 -22.71
N ASN A 733 5.49 13.50 -23.20
CA ASN A 733 5.97 12.31 -22.49
C ASN A 733 7.25 12.56 -21.66
N MET A 734 7.63 13.82 -21.46
CA MET A 734 8.69 14.25 -20.54
C MET A 734 8.07 14.85 -19.27
N GLY A 735 8.78 14.75 -18.15
CA GLY A 735 8.33 15.31 -16.87
C GLY A 735 7.58 14.34 -15.95
N PHE A 736 7.12 14.87 -14.83
CA PHE A 736 6.49 14.15 -13.72
C PHE A 736 5.61 15.08 -12.88
N SER A 737 4.78 14.53 -12.00
CA SER A 737 4.01 15.28 -11.01
C SER A 737 3.84 14.45 -9.74
N VAL A 738 3.77 15.10 -8.58
CA VAL A 738 3.47 14.44 -7.29
C VAL A 738 2.21 15.05 -6.67
N ILE A 739 1.26 14.19 -6.30
CA ILE A 739 0.10 14.57 -5.47
C ILE A 739 0.38 14.12 -4.03
N THR A 740 0.32 15.04 -3.08
CA THR A 740 0.35 14.73 -1.65
C THR A 740 -1.08 14.50 -1.16
N VAL A 741 -1.29 13.49 -0.32
CA VAL A 741 -2.57 13.23 0.34
C VAL A 741 -2.40 13.26 1.85
N SER A 742 -3.32 13.96 2.54
CA SER A 742 -3.38 14.11 4.00
C SER A 742 -4.70 13.60 4.57
N ARG A 743 -4.76 13.36 5.89
CA ARG A 743 -5.99 13.06 6.65
C ARG A 743 -6.73 14.35 7.00
N THR A 744 -8.06 14.32 7.02
CA THR A 744 -8.92 15.46 7.37
C THR A 744 -10.16 15.03 8.15
N GLY A 745 -10.70 15.91 8.99
CA GLY A 745 -11.85 15.61 9.85
C GLY A 745 -11.46 15.06 11.22
N ILE A 746 -12.43 14.49 11.94
CA ILE A 746 -12.24 13.99 13.30
C ILE A 746 -11.99 12.48 13.27
N GLU A 747 -10.79 12.06 13.67
CA GLU A 747 -10.40 10.65 13.72
C GLU A 747 -10.97 9.93 14.96
N LEU A 748 -11.04 8.60 14.88
CA LEU A 748 -11.56 7.75 15.95
C LEU A 748 -10.63 7.73 17.17
N ASN A 749 -11.19 7.56 18.37
CA ASN A 749 -10.46 7.32 19.62
C ASN A 749 -9.46 8.41 20.07
N GLN A 750 -9.59 9.66 19.60
CA GLN A 750 -8.76 10.77 20.10
C GLN A 750 -9.04 11.06 21.58
N ASP A 751 -10.32 11.00 21.96
CA ASP A 751 -10.86 11.31 23.28
C ASP A 751 -12.11 10.45 23.60
N GLN A 752 -12.85 10.82 24.66
CA GLN A 752 -14.04 10.07 25.08
C GLN A 752 -15.29 10.34 24.21
N ALA A 753 -15.35 11.45 23.48
CA ALA A 753 -16.45 11.71 22.55
C ALA A 753 -16.27 10.88 21.27
N THR A 754 -15.05 10.86 20.75
CA THR A 754 -14.65 10.19 19.49
C THR A 754 -14.49 8.67 19.59
N THR A 755 -14.94 8.02 20.67
CA THR A 755 -14.99 6.54 20.72
C THR A 755 -16.02 5.92 19.78
N THR A 756 -16.92 6.74 19.25
CA THR A 756 -17.90 6.45 18.20
C THR A 756 -17.93 7.64 17.24
N LEU A 757 -18.23 7.41 15.96
CA LEU A 757 -18.36 8.47 14.95
C LEU A 757 -19.65 8.30 14.14
N ASP A 758 -20.19 9.41 13.67
CA ASP A 758 -21.34 9.55 12.76
C ASP A 758 -20.93 10.21 11.42
N VAL A 759 -19.91 11.08 11.45
CA VAL A 759 -19.24 11.60 10.25
C VAL A 759 -18.09 10.69 9.82
N ALA A 760 -17.92 10.48 8.51
CA ALA A 760 -16.80 9.76 7.93
C ALA A 760 -15.56 10.67 7.81
N PRO A 761 -14.46 10.46 8.57
CA PRO A 761 -13.23 11.22 8.37
C PRO A 761 -12.68 10.98 6.96
N SER A 762 -12.06 12.02 6.40
CA SER A 762 -11.80 12.20 4.97
C SER A 762 -10.31 12.33 4.66
N ALA A 763 -9.98 12.42 3.38
CA ALA A 763 -8.63 12.77 2.92
C ALA A 763 -8.70 14.03 2.05
N LEU A 764 -7.60 14.77 1.95
CA LEU A 764 -7.43 15.85 1.00
C LEU A 764 -6.24 15.54 0.10
N ALA A 765 -6.44 15.60 -1.22
CA ALA A 765 -5.39 15.50 -2.22
C ALA A 765 -5.03 16.91 -2.71
N VAL A 766 -3.74 17.19 -2.82
CA VAL A 766 -3.18 18.47 -3.28
C VAL A 766 -2.04 18.18 -4.25
N GLN A 767 -2.03 18.80 -5.42
CA GLN A 767 -0.86 18.80 -6.29
C GLN A 767 0.26 19.50 -5.52
N SER A 768 1.32 18.75 -5.22
CA SER A 768 2.26 19.11 -4.15
C SER A 768 3.11 20.34 -4.44
N GLY A 769 3.13 20.86 -5.67
CA GLY A 769 4.14 21.80 -6.18
C GLY A 769 5.36 21.09 -6.81
N ILE A 770 5.62 19.83 -6.46
CA ILE A 770 6.66 19.01 -7.08
C ILE A 770 6.16 18.51 -8.46
N GLN A 771 6.69 19.10 -9.52
CA GLN A 771 6.37 18.74 -10.91
C GLN A 771 7.44 19.21 -11.90
N SER A 772 7.48 18.58 -13.08
CA SER A 772 8.32 18.98 -14.22
C SER A 772 7.64 18.60 -15.53
N THR A 773 8.01 19.26 -16.62
CA THR A 773 7.67 18.91 -18.01
C THR A 773 8.90 18.65 -18.88
N THR A 774 10.10 18.71 -18.30
CA THR A 774 11.39 18.64 -19.02
C THR A 774 12.31 17.51 -18.55
N GLN A 775 12.15 17.05 -17.32
CA GLN A 775 13.03 16.06 -16.69
C GLN A 775 12.46 14.63 -16.78
N THR A 776 13.33 13.64 -16.95
CA THR A 776 12.96 12.22 -16.79
C THR A 776 13.15 11.79 -15.33
N LEU A 777 12.09 11.31 -14.68
CA LEU A 777 12.12 10.99 -13.25
C LEU A 777 12.83 9.65 -12.97
N THR A 778 13.85 9.67 -12.10
CA THR A 778 14.42 8.45 -11.54
C THR A 778 13.64 8.03 -10.28
N GLY A 779 13.47 8.93 -9.31
CA GLY A 779 12.62 8.70 -8.13
C GLY A 779 12.45 9.95 -7.25
N VAL A 780 11.54 9.88 -6.28
CA VAL A 780 11.31 10.95 -5.27
C VAL A 780 11.47 10.37 -3.87
N LEU A 781 12.28 11.03 -3.04
CA LEU A 781 12.54 10.64 -1.65
C LEU A 781 11.80 11.60 -0.70
N PRO A 782 10.70 11.18 -0.06
CA PRO A 782 9.98 11.99 0.92
C PRO A 782 10.73 11.97 2.26
N LEU A 783 11.74 12.84 2.38
CA LEU A 783 12.69 12.87 3.49
C LEU A 783 12.00 13.20 4.82
N SER A 784 11.13 14.20 4.82
CA SER A 784 10.34 14.63 5.98
C SER A 784 9.04 15.32 5.51
N GLU A 785 8.26 15.86 6.45
CA GLU A 785 7.13 16.73 6.09
C GLU A 785 7.59 18.06 5.47
N GLU A 786 8.78 18.57 5.85
CA GLU A 786 9.32 19.82 5.33
C GLU A 786 10.08 19.63 3.99
N PHE A 787 10.67 18.46 3.73
CA PHE A 787 11.55 18.26 2.57
C PHE A 787 11.29 16.99 1.77
N SER A 788 11.38 17.13 0.44
CA SER A 788 11.49 16.02 -0.51
C SER A 788 12.67 16.24 -1.46
N ALA A 789 13.40 15.17 -1.76
CA ALA A 789 14.47 15.18 -2.75
C ALA A 789 14.02 14.46 -4.03
N VAL A 790 14.10 15.13 -5.17
CA VAL A 790 13.81 14.57 -6.49
C VAL A 790 15.12 14.17 -7.16
N ILE A 791 15.21 12.93 -7.60
CA ILE A 791 16.30 12.41 -8.43
C ILE A 791 15.75 12.30 -9.84
N ALA A 792 16.21 13.17 -10.73
CA ALA A 792 15.75 13.22 -12.11
C ALA A 792 16.89 13.57 -13.08
N LYS A 793 16.61 13.50 -14.37
CA LYS A 793 17.60 13.73 -15.44
C LYS A 793 17.11 14.84 -16.37
N ASP A 794 17.85 15.94 -16.42
CA ASP A 794 17.74 16.99 -17.46
C ASP A 794 18.49 16.58 -18.75
N SER A 795 19.27 15.48 -18.71
CA SER A 795 20.03 14.90 -19.84
C SER A 795 20.27 13.40 -19.57
N ASP A 796 21.49 12.88 -19.76
CA ASP A 796 21.85 11.51 -19.33
C ASP A 796 22.24 11.41 -17.84
N GLN A 797 22.62 12.54 -17.22
CA GLN A 797 23.12 12.59 -15.85
C GLN A 797 22.01 12.79 -14.81
N ASN A 798 22.13 12.12 -13.66
CA ASN A 798 21.27 12.34 -12.50
C ASN A 798 21.57 13.71 -11.87
N LYS A 799 20.51 14.41 -11.49
CA LYS A 799 20.49 15.67 -10.74
C LYS A 799 19.64 15.49 -9.48
N ILE A 800 19.99 16.21 -8.42
CA ILE A 800 19.26 16.24 -7.16
C ILE A 800 18.63 17.63 -7.03
N ASP A 801 17.30 17.69 -7.08
CA ASP A 801 16.52 18.90 -6.80
C ASP A 801 15.81 18.75 -5.46
N ILE A 802 16.06 19.66 -4.52
CA ILE A 802 15.45 19.71 -3.18
C ILE A 802 14.25 20.64 -3.20
N TYR A 803 13.12 20.11 -2.75
CA TYR A 803 11.87 20.83 -2.60
C TYR A 803 11.56 21.03 -1.12
N LYS A 804 11.25 22.28 -0.73
CA LYS A 804 10.83 22.66 0.62
C LYS A 804 9.32 22.93 0.66
N ASN A 805 8.64 22.36 1.65
CA ASN A 805 7.22 22.59 1.94
C ASN A 805 7.00 23.96 2.59
N ASN A 806 6.41 24.89 1.84
CA ASN A 806 6.04 26.21 2.29
C ASN A 806 4.51 26.26 2.54
N ASN A 807 4.09 25.86 3.74
CA ASN A 807 2.69 25.86 4.21
C ASN A 807 1.72 24.95 3.42
N GLY A 808 2.19 23.77 2.99
CA GLY A 808 1.40 22.77 2.28
C GLY A 808 1.67 22.69 0.77
N LEU A 809 2.50 23.60 0.23
CA LEU A 809 2.97 23.59 -1.15
C LEU A 809 4.49 23.53 -1.19
N PHE A 810 5.06 22.55 -1.88
CA PHE A 810 6.48 22.39 -2.08
C PHE A 810 7.01 23.29 -3.20
N GLU A 811 8.02 24.09 -2.88
CA GLU A 811 8.75 24.95 -3.82
C GLU A 811 10.21 24.48 -3.91
N ILE A 812 10.84 24.59 -5.08
CA ILE A 812 12.24 24.17 -5.27
C ILE A 812 13.21 25.16 -4.61
N ASP A 813 13.93 24.71 -3.58
CA ASP A 813 15.00 25.50 -3.00
C ASP A 813 16.29 25.26 -3.79
N THR A 814 16.60 26.18 -4.69
CA THR A 814 17.80 26.10 -5.53
C THR A 814 19.11 26.24 -4.73
N GLN A 815 19.12 26.87 -3.55
CA GLN A 815 20.32 26.97 -2.72
C GLN A 815 20.58 25.68 -1.95
N LEU A 816 19.54 25.07 -1.39
CA LEU A 816 19.61 23.75 -0.77
C LEU A 816 19.90 22.65 -1.80
N SER A 817 19.29 22.70 -2.99
CA SER A 817 19.58 21.78 -4.10
C SER A 817 21.07 21.78 -4.46
N ASN A 818 21.64 22.95 -4.71
CA ASN A 818 23.07 23.08 -4.99
C ASN A 818 23.94 22.62 -3.81
N SER A 819 23.53 22.91 -2.58
CA SER A 819 24.25 22.51 -1.37
C SER A 819 24.28 20.98 -1.18
N VAL A 820 23.15 20.30 -1.40
CA VAL A 820 23.06 18.84 -1.29
C VAL A 820 23.77 18.14 -2.46
N ALA A 821 23.60 18.65 -3.69
CA ALA A 821 24.28 18.11 -4.87
C ALA A 821 25.81 18.28 -4.83
N THR A 822 26.34 19.25 -4.05
CA THR A 822 27.78 19.42 -3.82
C THR A 822 28.29 18.37 -2.81
N ASN A 823 28.31 17.10 -3.22
CA ASN A 823 28.80 15.96 -2.43
C ASN A 823 30.26 15.57 -2.74
N ASN A 824 30.88 16.17 -3.76
CA ASN A 824 32.24 15.88 -4.25
C ASN A 824 32.51 14.38 -4.55
N GLY A 825 31.47 13.62 -4.91
CA GLY A 825 31.54 12.17 -5.13
C GLY A 825 31.39 11.32 -3.86
N GLY A 826 31.15 11.93 -2.71
CA GLY A 826 30.80 11.25 -1.46
C GLY A 826 29.31 10.89 -1.35
N LEU A 827 28.96 10.14 -0.30
CA LEU A 827 27.58 9.71 0.01
C LEU A 827 26.71 10.78 0.71
N ALA A 828 27.25 11.98 0.91
CA ALA A 828 26.62 13.06 1.66
C ALA A 828 27.14 14.45 1.22
N PRO A 829 26.42 15.55 1.50
CA PRO A 829 26.84 16.90 1.13
C PRO A 829 28.15 17.31 1.81
N SER A 830 28.99 18.07 1.11
CA SER A 830 30.29 18.51 1.65
C SER A 830 30.13 19.59 2.73
N TYR A 831 30.68 19.36 3.92
CA TYR A 831 30.77 20.38 4.98
C TYR A 831 31.81 21.47 4.66
N THR A 832 31.45 22.75 4.80
CA THR A 832 32.34 23.90 4.53
C THR A 832 32.28 24.96 5.64
N GLU A 833 33.32 25.06 6.47
CA GLU A 833 33.35 25.87 7.72
C GLU A 833 32.94 27.35 7.57
N ASN A 834 33.20 27.98 6.42
CA ASN A 834 32.90 29.40 6.18
C ASN A 834 31.57 29.67 5.45
N ARG A 835 30.80 28.62 5.10
CA ARG A 835 29.56 28.69 4.33
C ARG A 835 28.36 28.30 5.22
N VAL A 836 27.16 28.73 4.86
CA VAL A 836 25.92 28.05 5.28
C VAL A 836 25.60 27.07 4.17
N ASP A 837 25.82 25.78 4.39
CA ASP A 837 25.46 24.71 3.44
C ASP A 837 24.42 23.77 4.03
N ALA A 838 24.26 22.56 3.49
CA ALA A 838 23.24 21.62 3.98
C ALA A 838 23.38 21.29 5.48
N TRP A 839 24.56 21.52 6.06
CA TRP A 839 24.85 21.36 7.49
C TRP A 839 24.73 22.65 8.29
N GLY A 840 24.14 23.71 7.73
CA GLY A 840 24.16 25.05 8.31
C GLY A 840 25.59 25.61 8.34
N LYS A 841 25.92 26.32 9.41
CA LYS A 841 27.28 26.81 9.71
C LYS A 841 27.56 26.70 11.21
N VAL A 842 28.68 26.09 11.58
CA VAL A 842 29.18 25.97 12.96
C VAL A 842 30.37 26.91 13.15
N GLU A 843 30.20 27.92 14.00
CA GLU A 843 31.27 28.85 14.40
C GLU A 843 31.71 28.52 15.82
N PHE A 844 32.86 27.87 16.00
CA PHE A 844 33.38 27.57 17.33
C PHE A 844 33.82 28.83 18.08
N ALA A 845 33.58 28.85 19.39
CA ALA A 845 34.18 29.82 20.29
C ALA A 845 35.71 29.68 20.31
N ASP A 846 36.42 30.78 20.51
CA ASP A 846 37.85 30.73 20.77
C ASP A 846 38.16 30.11 22.14
N ASN A 847 39.33 29.50 22.32
CA ASN A 847 39.71 28.85 23.57
C ASN A 847 39.79 29.82 24.78
N SER A 848 39.94 31.13 24.54
CA SER A 848 39.80 32.17 25.56
C SER A 848 38.43 32.18 26.26
N VAL A 849 37.38 31.61 25.66
CA VAL A 849 36.05 31.45 26.27
C VAL A 849 36.08 30.70 27.60
N LEU A 850 37.05 29.78 27.78
CA LEU A 850 37.18 28.98 28.99
C LEU A 850 37.59 29.84 30.20
N GLN A 851 38.53 30.76 29.98
CA GLN A 851 38.98 31.74 30.97
C GLN A 851 37.89 32.79 31.21
N ALA A 852 37.32 33.35 30.14
CA ALA A 852 36.32 34.42 30.20
C ALA A 852 35.01 34.04 30.91
N ARG A 853 34.77 32.74 31.17
CA ARG A 853 33.55 32.22 31.81
C ARG A 853 33.83 31.27 32.98
N ASN A 854 35.04 31.30 33.56
CA ASN A 854 35.45 30.44 34.70
C ASN A 854 35.22 28.93 34.48
N LEU A 855 35.32 28.48 33.23
CA LEU A 855 35.18 27.06 32.89
C LEU A 855 36.50 26.30 33.09
N VAL A 856 37.62 27.01 33.22
CA VAL A 856 38.92 26.45 33.62
C VAL A 856 38.92 25.87 35.05
N ASP A 857 38.02 26.34 35.92
CA ASP A 857 37.84 25.84 37.29
C ASP A 857 37.10 24.48 37.36
N LYS A 858 36.46 24.09 36.25
CA LYS A 858 35.76 22.80 36.05
C LYS A 858 36.69 21.78 35.42
N THR A 859 36.41 20.49 35.63
CA THR A 859 37.17 19.42 34.96
C THR A 859 36.62 19.08 33.58
N VAL A 860 37.44 18.43 32.75
CA VAL A 860 36.99 17.85 31.48
C VAL A 860 35.77 16.96 31.67
N ASP A 861 35.76 16.14 32.72
CA ASP A 861 34.66 15.20 33.00
C ASP A 861 33.38 15.93 33.43
N GLU A 862 33.48 17.05 34.15
CA GLU A 862 32.33 17.89 34.50
C GLU A 862 31.75 18.61 33.27
N ILE A 863 32.62 19.10 32.38
CA ILE A 863 32.24 19.79 31.14
C ILE A 863 31.57 18.82 30.15
N ILE A 864 32.13 17.63 29.95
CA ILE A 864 31.55 16.58 29.08
C ILE A 864 30.15 16.18 29.56
N ASN A 865 29.94 16.10 30.89
CA ASN A 865 28.64 15.76 31.47
C ASN A 865 27.67 16.96 31.59
N THR A 866 27.99 18.14 31.04
CA THR A 866 27.12 19.32 31.07
C THR A 866 26.82 19.85 29.65
N PRO A 867 25.79 19.31 28.95
CA PRO A 867 25.47 19.68 27.58
C PRO A 867 25.26 21.18 27.34
N GLU A 868 24.67 21.91 28.29
CA GLU A 868 24.46 23.36 28.16
C GLU A 868 25.77 24.17 28.11
N ILE A 869 26.83 23.67 28.76
CA ILE A 869 28.16 24.28 28.66
C ILE A 869 28.76 23.97 27.29
N LEU A 870 28.67 22.71 26.83
CA LEU A 870 29.14 22.31 25.50
C LEU A 870 28.44 23.08 24.38
N ASN A 871 27.11 23.23 24.44
CA ASN A 871 26.35 24.01 23.46
C ASN A 871 26.82 25.47 23.37
N SER A 872 27.35 26.02 24.47
CA SER A 872 27.93 27.37 24.51
C SER A 872 29.40 27.47 24.05
N PHE A 873 29.96 26.41 23.45
CA PHE A 873 31.26 26.42 22.75
C PHE A 873 31.14 26.63 21.24
N PHE A 874 29.94 26.81 20.70
CA PHE A 874 29.72 27.19 19.30
C PHE A 874 28.53 28.13 19.14
N ARG A 875 28.46 28.78 17.99
CA ARG A 875 27.25 29.40 17.44
C ARG A 875 26.83 28.59 16.22
N PHE A 876 25.53 28.33 16.10
CA PHE A 876 24.95 27.73 14.90
C PHE A 876 24.23 28.79 14.07
N THR A 877 24.38 28.72 12.75
CA THR A 877 23.46 29.35 11.79
C THR A 877 22.81 28.21 11.00
N PRO A 878 21.51 27.97 11.13
CA PRO A 878 20.86 26.88 10.42
C PRO A 878 20.66 27.22 8.93
N ALA A 879 20.57 26.20 8.09
CA ALA A 879 20.28 26.32 6.65
C ALA A 879 18.79 26.37 6.33
N PHE A 880 17.97 25.75 7.18
CA PHE A 880 16.51 25.78 7.15
C PHE A 880 15.95 26.05 8.55
N GLU A 881 14.67 26.37 8.64
CA GLU A 881 14.06 26.72 9.92
C GLU A 881 14.10 25.53 10.89
N ASP A 882 14.35 25.80 12.17
CA ASP A 882 14.40 24.79 13.22
C ASP A 882 15.39 23.61 13.07
N GLN A 883 16.34 23.67 12.10
CA GLN A 883 17.48 22.75 12.00
C GLN A 883 18.31 22.82 13.29
N LYS A 884 18.47 21.68 13.96
CA LYS A 884 19.21 21.59 15.24
C LYS A 884 20.63 21.10 15.07
N ALA A 885 21.52 21.62 15.90
CA ALA A 885 22.90 21.14 16.07
C ALA A 885 23.25 21.06 17.56
N THR A 886 24.10 20.10 17.93
CA THR A 886 24.70 19.96 19.27
C THR A 886 26.17 19.60 19.14
N LEU A 887 26.94 19.60 20.25
CA LEU A 887 28.34 19.15 20.24
C LEU A 887 28.51 17.81 20.96
N VAL A 888 29.16 16.87 20.29
CA VAL A 888 29.66 15.62 20.88
C VAL A 888 31.08 15.87 21.41
N ALA A 889 31.26 15.74 22.72
CA ALA A 889 32.54 15.95 23.38
C ALA A 889 33.28 14.64 23.66
N THR A 890 34.59 14.62 23.45
CA THR A 890 35.49 13.48 23.70
C THR A 890 36.70 13.95 24.50
N LYS A 891 37.04 13.24 25.59
CA LYS A 891 38.22 13.54 26.42
C LYS A 891 39.50 13.27 25.64
N GLN A 892 40.40 14.26 25.58
CA GLN A 892 41.69 14.19 24.89
C GLN A 892 42.86 14.11 25.90
N SER A 893 42.72 14.77 27.05
CA SER A 893 43.59 14.61 28.22
C SER A 893 42.82 14.93 29.50
N ASP A 894 43.48 14.93 30.65
CA ASP A 894 42.86 15.39 31.91
C ASP A 894 42.53 16.89 31.92
N THR A 895 43.10 17.68 30.99
CA THR A 895 42.93 19.14 30.90
C THR A 895 42.39 19.62 29.54
N SER A 896 42.06 18.71 28.62
CA SER A 896 41.54 19.03 27.29
C SER A 896 40.51 18.02 26.76
N LEU A 897 39.61 18.52 25.91
CA LEU A 897 38.61 17.75 25.19
C LEU A 897 38.53 18.23 23.74
N SER A 898 38.07 17.38 22.84
CA SER A 898 37.65 17.75 21.50
C SER A 898 36.13 17.74 21.41
N VAL A 899 35.54 18.77 20.80
CA VAL A 899 34.15 18.78 20.37
C VAL A 899 34.05 18.61 18.86
N SER A 900 33.06 17.86 18.40
CA SER A 900 32.66 17.78 16.99
C SER A 900 31.14 17.95 16.91
N PRO A 901 30.60 18.63 15.88
CA PRO A 901 29.18 18.90 15.82
C PRO A 901 28.39 17.66 15.38
N ARG A 902 27.15 17.58 15.87
CA ARG A 902 26.13 16.61 15.48
C ARG A 902 24.91 17.39 15.01
N ILE A 903 24.59 17.30 13.72
CA ILE A 903 23.74 18.24 13.00
C ILE A 903 22.58 17.51 12.33
N GLN A 904 21.38 18.08 12.44
CA GLN A 904 20.16 17.58 11.79
C GLN A 904 20.19 17.83 10.27
N PHE A 905 19.78 16.85 9.47
CA PHE A 905 19.59 16.98 8.03
C PHE A 905 18.08 17.08 7.67
N LEU A 906 17.77 17.22 6.38
CA LEU A 906 16.43 17.39 5.80
C LEU A 906 15.45 16.25 6.11
N ASP A 907 15.95 15.09 6.52
CA ASP A 907 15.22 13.89 6.92
C ASP A 907 14.91 13.84 8.43
N GLY A 908 15.16 14.93 9.16
CA GLY A 908 14.99 15.00 10.62
C GLY A 908 16.07 14.27 11.43
N ASN A 909 16.94 13.47 10.80
CA ASN A 909 17.97 12.70 11.49
C ASN A 909 19.21 13.55 11.80
N PHE A 910 19.85 13.24 12.92
CA PHE A 910 21.11 13.87 13.33
C PHE A 910 22.32 13.04 12.89
N TYR A 911 23.23 13.69 12.18
CA TYR A 911 24.47 13.11 11.67
C TYR A 911 25.69 13.69 12.39
N ASP A 912 26.72 12.86 12.53
CA ASP A 912 28.02 13.16 13.15
C ASP A 912 29.16 12.38 12.46
N LEU A 913 30.39 12.50 12.97
CA LEU A 913 31.58 11.81 12.43
C LEU A 913 31.46 10.27 12.35
N ASN A 914 30.60 9.64 13.15
CA ASN A 914 30.46 8.17 13.20
C ASN A 914 29.20 7.66 12.49
N SER A 915 28.46 8.55 11.83
CA SER A 915 27.17 8.24 11.24
C SER A 915 27.29 7.39 9.96
N THR A 916 26.37 6.44 9.81
CA THR A 916 26.37 5.45 8.73
C THR A 916 25.00 5.33 8.06
N ILE A 917 24.99 5.07 6.76
CA ILE A 917 23.80 4.61 6.02
C ILE A 917 24.13 3.22 5.46
N ALA A 918 23.23 2.25 5.67
CA ALA A 918 23.51 0.83 5.45
C ALA A 918 24.84 0.34 6.06
N GLY A 919 25.23 0.87 7.22
CA GLY A 919 26.51 0.57 7.89
C GLY A 919 27.76 1.11 7.19
N VAL A 920 27.63 1.81 6.05
CA VAL A 920 28.73 2.50 5.37
C VAL A 920 28.99 3.85 6.06
N PRO A 921 30.21 4.14 6.55
CA PRO A 921 30.55 5.45 7.12
C PRO A 921 30.42 6.57 6.10
N LEU A 922 29.70 7.63 6.46
CA LEU A 922 29.39 8.74 5.54
C LEU A 922 30.58 9.68 5.30
N ASN A 923 31.51 9.78 6.26
CA ASN A 923 32.72 10.60 6.19
C ASN A 923 32.49 12.07 5.78
N ILE A 924 31.40 12.68 6.29
CA ILE A 924 30.88 14.02 5.94
C ILE A 924 31.93 15.15 6.04
N GLY A 925 32.97 14.98 6.87
CA GLY A 925 34.01 15.98 7.07
C GLY A 925 33.72 16.99 8.19
N PHE A 926 32.83 16.66 9.14
CA PHE A 926 32.57 17.52 10.29
C PHE A 926 33.85 17.85 11.08
N PRO A 927 34.03 19.11 11.52
CA PRO A 927 35.25 19.55 12.17
C PRO A 927 35.39 18.98 13.58
N SER A 928 36.61 18.94 14.09
CA SER A 928 36.91 18.67 15.51
C SER A 928 37.72 19.83 16.10
N ARG A 929 37.17 20.50 17.11
CA ARG A 929 37.80 21.64 17.80
C ARG A 929 38.27 21.21 19.18
N VAL A 930 39.56 21.38 19.47
CA VAL A 930 40.11 21.14 20.81
C VAL A 930 39.88 22.37 21.70
N PHE A 931 39.37 22.13 22.90
CA PHE A 931 39.31 23.08 24.00
C PHE A 931 40.23 22.57 25.12
N ALA A 932 41.12 23.43 25.63
CA ALA A 932 42.18 23.05 26.56
C ALA A 932 42.45 24.12 27.62
N GLY A 933 42.74 23.67 28.84
CA GLY A 933 42.93 24.53 30.02
C GLY A 933 41.96 24.24 31.17
N PHE A 934 41.24 23.12 31.12
CA PHE A 934 40.37 22.65 32.21
C PHE A 934 41.18 22.12 33.40
N ALA A 935 40.59 22.13 34.59
CA ALA A 935 41.22 21.58 35.78
C ALA A 935 41.35 20.05 35.70
N ALA A 936 42.55 19.52 35.96
CA ALA A 936 42.79 18.06 35.99
C ALA A 936 42.07 17.35 37.15
N LEU A 937 41.71 18.09 38.20
CA LEU A 937 41.01 17.63 39.39
C LEU A 937 39.97 18.71 39.78
N PRO A 938 38.78 18.35 40.28
CA PRO A 938 37.80 19.34 40.70
C PRO A 938 38.37 20.29 41.76
N ALA A 939 37.95 21.57 41.74
CA ALA A 939 38.52 22.62 42.61
C ALA A 939 38.50 22.29 44.12
N TRP A 940 37.63 21.39 44.59
CA TRP A 940 37.61 20.92 45.98
C TRP A 940 38.77 19.99 46.36
N VAL A 941 39.42 19.32 45.39
CA VAL A 941 40.44 18.31 45.66
C VAL A 941 41.72 18.92 46.24
N ILE A 942 42.12 20.13 45.84
CA ILE A 942 43.30 20.79 46.42
C ILE A 942 43.03 21.20 47.89
N PRO A 943 41.95 21.93 48.23
CA PRO A 943 41.58 22.19 49.62
C PRO A 943 41.39 20.93 50.47
N VAL A 944 40.83 19.84 49.94
CA VAL A 944 40.63 18.59 50.69
C VAL A 944 41.93 17.80 50.84
N SER A 945 42.80 17.75 49.85
CA SER A 945 44.11 17.06 49.94
C SER A 945 45.10 17.85 50.80
N VAL A 946 45.15 19.18 50.71
CA VAL A 946 45.92 20.04 51.63
C VAL A 946 45.31 19.99 53.03
N GLY A 947 43.98 20.11 53.17
CA GLY A 947 43.30 20.05 54.45
C GLY A 947 43.47 18.71 55.19
N SER A 948 43.44 17.59 54.46
CA SER A 948 43.75 16.27 55.03
C SER A 948 45.24 16.07 55.28
N SER A 949 46.13 16.56 54.41
CA SER A 949 47.59 16.47 54.64
C SER A 949 48.03 17.31 55.84
N VAL A 950 47.55 18.55 55.96
CA VAL A 950 47.79 19.43 57.11
C VAL A 950 47.09 18.88 58.35
N GLY A 951 45.88 18.33 58.22
CA GLY A 951 45.19 17.64 59.31
C GLY A 951 46.00 16.45 59.86
N ILE A 952 46.51 15.58 58.98
CA ILE A 952 47.37 14.44 59.34
C ILE A 952 48.69 14.93 59.94
N LEU A 953 49.34 15.94 59.34
CA LEU A 953 50.61 16.48 59.85
C LEU A 953 50.43 17.17 61.21
N PHE A 954 49.32 17.87 61.43
CA PHE A 954 48.98 18.50 62.70
C PHE A 954 48.63 17.44 63.76
N ILE A 955 47.90 16.39 63.40
CA ILE A 955 47.67 15.22 64.27
C ILE A 955 49.00 14.55 64.64
N LEU A 956 49.91 14.35 63.68
CA LEU A 956 51.25 13.78 63.94
C LEU A 956 52.13 14.69 64.81
N LEU A 957 52.06 16.01 64.64
CA LEU A 957 52.77 16.98 65.49
C LEU A 957 52.19 17.04 66.91
N VAL A 958 50.86 17.05 67.05
CA VAL A 958 50.17 17.05 68.36
C VAL A 958 50.43 15.73 69.10
N LEU A 959 50.42 14.59 68.41
CA LEU A 959 50.81 13.31 69.01
C LEU A 959 52.30 13.26 69.34
N GLY A 960 53.19 13.71 68.45
CA GLY A 960 54.64 13.69 68.67
C GLY A 960 55.09 14.58 69.83
N LEU A 961 54.60 15.82 69.88
CA LEU A 961 54.95 16.80 70.93
C LEU A 961 54.18 16.53 72.24
N GLY A 962 52.91 16.13 72.15
CA GLY A 962 52.07 15.84 73.32
C GLY A 962 52.46 14.58 74.09
N ILE A 963 53.04 13.58 73.41
CA ILE A 963 53.45 12.31 74.02
C ILE A 963 54.95 12.32 74.41
N GLY A 964 55.81 13.00 73.64
CA GLY A 964 57.26 12.96 73.84
C GLY A 964 57.79 13.74 75.06
N ILE A 965 57.13 14.82 75.48
CA ILE A 965 57.70 15.79 76.44
C ILE A 965 57.46 15.41 77.92
N PRO A 966 56.29 14.88 78.36
CA PRO A 966 56.06 14.55 79.78
C PRO A 966 56.76 13.27 80.27
N MET A 967 57.15 12.36 79.37
CA MET A 967 57.39 10.95 79.73
C MET A 967 58.76 10.65 80.38
N TYR A 968 59.55 11.66 80.74
CA TYR A 968 60.85 11.49 81.40
C TYR A 968 60.81 11.55 82.94
N ARG A 969 59.70 11.97 83.57
CA ARG A 969 59.65 12.17 85.04
C ARG A 969 58.47 11.55 85.80
N VAL A 970 57.43 11.03 85.14
CA VAL A 970 56.23 10.53 85.83
C VAL A 970 55.82 9.13 85.36
N ARG A 971 56.49 8.09 85.90
CA ARG A 971 55.88 6.83 86.41
C ARG A 971 56.96 5.82 86.85
N LYS A 972 57.45 6.02 88.09
CA LYS A 972 58.06 4.95 88.90
C LYS A 972 56.99 4.29 89.82
N LEU A 973 55.70 4.40 89.44
CA LEU A 973 54.57 4.38 90.37
C LEU A 973 53.19 4.01 89.76
N GLN A 974 53.09 3.48 88.53
CA GLN A 974 51.83 2.90 88.00
C GLN A 974 52.10 1.65 87.12
N ASP A 975 52.81 0.65 87.63
CA ASP A 975 52.19 -0.55 88.24
C ASP A 975 50.93 -0.35 89.12
N ALA A 976 50.03 -1.34 89.13
CA ALA A 976 48.75 -1.34 89.87
C ALA A 976 47.64 -0.40 89.35
N SER A 977 47.34 -0.42 88.05
CA SER A 977 46.08 0.11 87.47
C SER A 977 45.69 -0.65 86.19
N PHE A 978 45.71 -2.00 86.17
CA PHE A 978 44.59 -2.84 86.61
C PHE A 978 43.21 -2.41 86.07
N VAL A 979 42.70 -3.20 85.12
CA VAL A 979 41.27 -3.49 84.85
C VAL A 979 40.30 -2.30 84.81
N ASN A 980 40.08 -1.71 83.61
CA ASN A 980 38.74 -1.17 83.24
C ASN A 980 38.48 -0.81 81.75
N VAL A 981 39.41 -1.02 80.81
CA VAL A 981 39.13 -0.79 79.37
C VAL A 981 39.77 -1.91 78.52
N PHE A 982 39.06 -2.90 77.98
CA PHE A 982 37.68 -3.38 78.24
C PHE A 982 36.49 -2.45 78.01
N LYS A 983 36.57 -1.53 77.02
CA LYS A 983 35.37 -1.04 76.32
C LYS A 983 35.58 -0.45 74.91
N LYS A 984 36.54 -1.00 74.14
CA LYS A 984 36.45 -1.25 72.68
C LYS A 984 37.78 -1.85 72.14
N VAL A 985 37.85 -2.94 71.37
CA VAL A 985 36.84 -3.94 70.92
C VAL A 985 35.68 -3.31 70.11
N ASP A 986 35.68 -3.31 68.78
CA ASP A 986 36.08 -4.44 67.95
C ASP A 986 37.28 -4.20 67.01
N THR A 987 38.29 -5.07 67.00
CA THR A 987 38.33 -6.48 66.53
C THR A 987 38.49 -6.63 64.99
N LEU A 988 39.19 -5.69 64.36
CA LEU A 988 39.99 -5.79 63.11
C LEU A 988 41.00 -4.60 63.18
N THR A 989 42.25 -4.63 62.70
CA THR A 989 42.91 -5.47 61.68
C THR A 989 44.28 -5.97 62.18
N THR A 990 44.38 -6.32 63.47
CA THR A 990 45.56 -6.95 64.08
C THR A 990 45.04 -7.99 65.07
N ALA A 991 45.30 -9.29 64.92
CA ALA A 991 46.56 -9.88 64.49
C ALA A 991 46.48 -10.84 63.30
N VAL A 992 46.85 -10.35 62.11
CA VAL A 992 47.65 -11.14 61.15
C VAL A 992 49.08 -10.58 61.13
N GLY A 993 49.68 -10.49 62.31
CA GLY A 993 51.12 -10.31 62.46
C GLY A 993 51.79 -11.69 62.56
N SER A 994 52.83 -11.94 61.76
CA SER A 994 53.85 -12.98 62.02
C SER A 994 54.90 -13.11 60.90
N VAL A 995 54.52 -12.88 59.63
CA VAL A 995 55.35 -13.29 58.47
C VAL A 995 56.22 -12.17 57.86
N TYR A 996 56.27 -10.97 58.46
CA TYR A 996 57.40 -10.03 58.25
C TYR A 996 58.68 -10.47 58.98
N LYS A 997 58.80 -11.77 59.27
CA LYS A 997 59.93 -12.42 59.90
C LYS A 997 61.03 -12.68 58.87
N LYS A 998 61.97 -11.73 58.80
CA LYS A 998 63.37 -11.97 59.16
C LYS A 998 64.03 -13.27 58.63
N ILE A 999 63.67 -13.73 57.43
CA ILE A 999 64.42 -14.67 56.58
C ILE A 999 64.40 -14.16 55.14
N ILE A 1000 64.60 -12.84 54.98
CA ILE A 1000 65.06 -12.24 53.72
C ILE A 1000 66.44 -11.65 53.99
N THR A 1001 67.45 -12.44 53.63
CA THR A 1001 68.69 -11.96 53.02
C THR A 1001 69.49 -10.90 53.80
N GLN A 1002 69.85 -11.20 55.05
CA GLN A 1002 71.25 -10.93 55.43
C GLN A 1002 72.12 -12.06 54.84
N THR A 1003 73.22 -11.68 54.16
CA THR A 1003 74.46 -12.46 53.89
C THR A 1003 74.32 -14.00 53.74
N GLY A 1004 74.62 -14.63 52.60
CA GLY A 1004 75.86 -14.47 51.84
C GLY A 1004 76.96 -15.43 52.35
N VAL A 1005 77.92 -15.81 51.51
CA VAL A 1005 79.15 -16.59 51.82
C VAL A 1005 79.05 -18.16 51.79
N VAL A 1006 79.48 -18.70 50.63
CA VAL A 1006 80.36 -19.90 50.45
C VAL A 1006 79.79 -21.34 50.49
N LYS A 1007 80.57 -22.24 49.87
CA LYS A 1007 80.32 -23.61 49.41
C LYS A 1007 80.78 -24.69 50.42
N LYS A 1008 80.22 -25.90 50.25
CA LYS A 1008 80.70 -27.24 50.71
C LYS A 1008 80.57 -27.60 52.20
N ALA A 1009 80.59 -28.93 52.40
CA ALA A 1009 80.36 -29.74 53.61
C ALA A 1009 81.61 -29.78 54.55
N PRO A 1010 81.62 -30.44 55.74
CA PRO A 1010 80.68 -31.48 56.20
C PRO A 1010 80.27 -31.55 57.68
N SER A 1011 79.31 -32.44 57.92
CA SER A 1011 79.04 -33.29 59.10
C SER A 1011 79.77 -33.05 60.44
N ALA A 1012 79.00 -32.75 61.49
CA ALA A 1012 79.28 -33.20 62.86
C ALA A 1012 77.98 -33.43 63.67
N LEU A 1013 78.08 -34.37 64.62
CA LEU A 1013 77.14 -34.90 65.62
C LEU A 1013 76.17 -33.90 66.31
N LYS A 1014 75.08 -34.30 66.99
CA LYS A 1014 74.12 -35.44 66.98
C LYS A 1014 73.16 -35.22 68.18
N ALA A 1015 72.03 -35.94 68.23
CA ALA A 1015 71.07 -36.02 69.36
C ALA A 1015 70.20 -34.75 69.64
N ALA A 1016 68.89 -34.85 69.90
CA ALA A 1016 68.00 -36.00 69.73
C ALA A 1016 66.56 -35.64 69.28
N ASN A 1017 66.13 -36.43 68.31
CA ASN A 1017 64.78 -36.87 67.92
C ASN A 1017 63.86 -37.27 69.12
N PRO A 1018 62.55 -37.61 68.93
CA PRO A 1018 61.76 -37.66 67.67
C PRO A 1018 60.23 -37.30 67.73
N SER A 1019 59.72 -36.67 66.67
CA SER A 1019 58.46 -37.04 65.96
C SER A 1019 57.06 -37.03 66.67
N VAL A 1020 56.05 -37.60 65.97
CA VAL A 1020 54.71 -38.09 66.38
C VAL A 1020 53.45 -37.20 66.16
N LYS A 1021 52.80 -37.46 65.01
CA LYS A 1021 51.35 -37.72 64.76
C LYS A 1021 50.22 -36.82 65.34
N LYS A 1022 49.46 -36.22 64.41
CA LYS A 1022 47.97 -36.24 64.26
C LYS A 1022 47.20 -37.09 65.31
N PRO A 1023 46.30 -36.48 66.10
CA PRO A 1023 44.82 -36.49 65.84
C PRO A 1023 44.25 -35.05 65.79
N ALA A 1024 43.05 -34.71 65.30
CA ALA A 1024 41.76 -35.38 65.02
C ALA A 1024 40.68 -35.36 66.14
N ALA A 1025 39.60 -34.61 65.87
CA ALA A 1025 38.22 -34.70 66.41
C ALA A 1025 37.90 -34.16 67.84
N PHE A 1026 36.58 -34.16 68.12
CA PHE A 1026 35.82 -33.88 69.36
C PHE A 1026 35.55 -32.41 69.80
N LEU A 1027 34.39 -32.03 70.39
CA LEU A 1027 32.96 -32.30 70.04
C LEU A 1027 31.94 -31.52 70.95
N LYS A 1028 31.11 -30.61 70.39
CA LYS A 1028 29.72 -30.22 70.83
C LYS A 1028 29.53 -29.72 72.30
N PRO A 1029 28.29 -29.43 72.81
CA PRO A 1029 26.97 -29.07 72.22
C PRO A 1029 26.50 -27.65 72.71
N PRO A 1030 25.20 -27.24 72.72
CA PRO A 1030 24.00 -27.61 71.93
C PRO A 1030 23.73 -26.49 70.86
N VAL A 1031 22.58 -25.93 70.45
CA VAL A 1031 21.08 -26.05 70.59
C VAL A 1031 20.56 -25.81 69.14
N GLN A 1032 19.52 -26.39 68.50
CA GLN A 1032 18.17 -26.99 68.74
C GLN A 1032 17.01 -26.12 68.16
N PRO A 1033 15.85 -26.71 67.75
CA PRO A 1033 15.27 -26.61 66.38
C PRO A 1033 13.83 -26.02 66.39
N PRO A 1034 12.92 -26.15 65.36
CA PRO A 1034 12.94 -26.75 64.01
C PRO A 1034 12.54 -25.72 62.90
N SER A 1035 12.10 -25.98 61.64
CA SER A 1035 11.76 -27.15 60.79
C SER A 1035 12.19 -26.83 59.32
N LYS A 1036 12.21 -27.68 58.26
CA LYS A 1036 11.71 -29.05 57.90
C LYS A 1036 10.24 -29.13 57.43
N PRO A 1037 9.87 -29.92 56.38
CA PRO A 1037 10.61 -30.52 55.25
C PRO A 1037 10.17 -29.92 53.87
N GLU A 1038 10.25 -30.51 52.66
CA GLU A 1038 10.62 -31.84 52.08
C GLU A 1038 11.12 -31.56 50.62
N GLY A 1039 12.19 -32.16 50.09
CA GLY A 1039 12.24 -33.47 49.39
C GLY A 1039 12.45 -33.27 47.87
N GLU A 1040 13.05 -34.15 47.07
CA GLU A 1040 13.92 -35.31 47.35
C GLU A 1040 14.66 -35.77 46.06
N GLN A 1041 15.89 -36.31 46.19
CA GLN A 1041 16.54 -37.32 45.29
C GLN A 1041 16.68 -37.08 43.75
N LYS A 1042 17.49 -37.82 42.97
CA LYS A 1042 18.91 -38.27 43.12
C LYS A 1042 19.45 -38.74 41.74
N ALA A 1043 20.73 -38.43 41.44
CA ALA A 1043 21.74 -39.14 40.60
C ALA A 1043 21.40 -40.07 39.39
N VAL A 1044 22.47 -40.34 38.59
CA VAL A 1044 22.64 -41.42 37.58
C VAL A 1044 22.32 -41.10 36.10
N GLU A 1045 23.36 -40.56 35.42
CA GLU A 1045 24.08 -41.20 34.29
C GLU A 1045 23.41 -41.52 32.92
N VAL A 1046 24.27 -41.55 31.88
CA VAL A 1046 24.09 -42.14 30.52
C VAL A 1046 23.34 -41.32 29.45
N LYS A 1047 24.03 -41.09 28.30
CA LYS A 1047 23.63 -40.96 26.86
C LYS A 1047 22.18 -40.55 26.45
N SER A 1048 21.93 -39.90 25.31
CA SER A 1048 22.74 -39.27 24.24
C SER A 1048 21.83 -38.31 23.42
N GLU A 1049 22.11 -38.10 22.13
CA GLU A 1049 21.16 -37.99 20.99
C GLU A 1049 19.63 -38.01 21.32
N GLU A 1050 18.73 -37.25 20.68
CA GLU A 1050 18.83 -36.18 19.67
C GLU A 1050 17.42 -35.55 19.51
N THR A 1051 17.29 -34.39 18.83
CA THR A 1051 16.07 -33.88 18.16
C THR A 1051 14.69 -33.76 18.88
N LYS A 1052 14.14 -32.55 18.79
CA LYS A 1052 12.71 -32.21 18.51
C LYS A 1052 11.62 -32.54 19.55
N SER A 1053 11.15 -31.48 20.21
CA SER A 1053 9.99 -30.73 19.68
C SER A 1053 10.26 -29.24 19.75
#